data_AF-A0A834L717-F1
#
_entry.id   AF-A0A834L717-F1
#
_cell.length_a   1.000
_cell.length_b   1.000
_cell.length_c   1.000
_cell.angle_alpha   90.00
_cell.angle_beta   90.00
_cell.angle_gamma   90.00
#
_symmetry.space_group_name_H-M   'P 1'
#
loop_
_entity.id
_entity.type
_entity.pdbx_description
1 polymer ?
#
loop_
_entity_poly.entity_id
_entity_poly.type
_entity_poly.pdbx_seq_one_letter_code
_entity_poly.pdbx_strand_id
1 'polypeptide(L)'
;MLGSMNDGDISLSAYDTAWVALVEDIHGNGGPQFPTSLQWISNNQLPDGSWGDRLIFEPHDRLISTLACVIALESWKIHPDKSKRGMEFIKENMQKLEDANAEHMTNGFEVAFPSLMDMGRKLNIKLPDDSSTDPILQEIYARRNLKLTRYWTEDGISAGRNSNVHDIDDTAMGFRLLRLHGHYVSADVFRHFEKDGEFFCYSGQSTQPITGMYNLNRACQLLFPGEKILEDAKRFSFKFLREKQASNELLDKWIIAKDLPGEVGYALDTPWYASLPRVETRFYLDQYGGEDDVWIGKTLYRWYIECHLGEVGTCKKNLLLAYYLATASIFEPEKSKERLAWTKTKILMEAIVSYFENEGSSAEHRRAFLREFRKIGSNEDCANNMWHKETILGQGLVPILLRTLNQLLVDAQLTHGEDIRDNLHQAIHDNDEFNTTLQIESDMQEVVQLVVCASSDDIDPDIKQTFLAVAKSYYYAAHFTPATIDFHIAKVNAIGKIKEHVDSIRSTLGSLNNGDMSISAYDTAWVALVEDLQGNGGPQFPRCLEWISNNQLPDGSWGDALIFKASDRLISTLACVIALKSWNIHPDKTKKGMEFIKENMHKLEDENEENMLSGFEVAFPSLIEIGRKLDIEVPVDHDSRILQEIYARRNLKLARIPKDIMHRVPTPLLYSLEGMQDQDLDWEKLLKFQLPDGSFCTSPSSTAFALMQTKDENCLRYLTTTVETFDGGVPNVYPVDILERLWAVDRLRRLGISRYWTEQGVFSASNSTIHDIDDTAMGFRLLRLHGYQVSADVFRHFEKDGEFFCLAGQSTEGVTPMYNLYRASQILFPEEKILEDAKKFTSKFLREKQASYKLLDKWVISKDLPGEVGYALDVPWYASLPRVETRFYLDQYGGADDVWIGKTLYRLHNVSSNNYLELAKLDYKNCQGLHLREWNTIHKWYTECNLEQFGMSKKDMLFSYYLATASIYEPERAKERLAWAQTRILMEAVVSSFENEGTWERSAFLCEFRKRHSDYVTSRWDGKITIGQGHGHGLVAVLLGTLNRLLSDAHVVQADREIFHHHLHQTWETWIMTWQEDGDMREGEAELLVRTINLCANFGAPEKLSQLSHPRYKHLNDIANGVCCQLLQFQHQQPSCNKIQGKDKCKTTLQIESGMQELVQLVVCASSDDIDSDIKQTFLAVAKSYYYAAYFVPATIDFHIAKVLLERVV
;
A
#
# COMPACT_ATOMS: atom_id res chain seq x y z
N MET A 1 -1.61 -7.11 -34.69
CA MET A 1 -2.92 -6.62 -34.21
C MET A 1 -3.27 -7.10 -32.80
N LEU A 2 -2.83 -8.29 -32.35
CA LEU A 2 -3.13 -8.77 -30.99
C LEU A 2 -2.09 -8.38 -29.90
N GLY A 3 -0.99 -7.71 -30.26
CA GLY A 3 0.04 -7.25 -29.31
C GLY A 3 -0.23 -5.88 -28.68
N SER A 4 -1.45 -5.34 -28.78
CA SER A 4 -1.82 -3.99 -28.33
C SER A 4 -3.01 -3.93 -27.36
N MET A 5 -3.47 -5.07 -26.82
CA MET A 5 -4.67 -5.16 -25.97
C MET A 5 -4.34 -5.52 -24.51
N ASN A 6 -3.38 -4.82 -23.87
CA ASN A 6 -2.90 -5.17 -22.53
C ASN A 6 -3.92 -5.00 -21.39
N ASP A 7 -5.03 -4.26 -21.60
CA ASP A 7 -6.07 -4.00 -20.57
C ASP A 7 -7.49 -4.41 -21.00
N GLY A 8 -7.62 -5.17 -22.11
CA GLY A 8 -8.90 -5.40 -22.79
C GLY A 8 -9.38 -4.17 -23.58
N ASP A 9 -9.86 -4.38 -24.80
CA ASP A 9 -10.40 -3.31 -25.64
C ASP A 9 -11.92 -3.20 -25.38
N ILE A 10 -12.29 -2.39 -24.39
CA ILE A 10 -13.70 -2.12 -24.04
C ILE A 10 -14.11 -0.81 -24.72
N SER A 11 -15.27 -0.81 -25.38
CA SER A 11 -15.81 0.38 -25.99
C SER A 11 -16.03 1.48 -24.94
N LEU A 12 -15.59 2.69 -25.26
CA LEU A 12 -15.72 3.84 -24.36
C LEU A 12 -17.20 4.15 -24.11
N SER A 13 -17.59 4.16 -22.82
CA SER A 13 -18.95 4.50 -22.37
C SER A 13 -19.15 6.02 -22.44
N ALA A 14 -20.13 6.44 -23.24
CA ALA A 14 -20.47 7.86 -23.34
C ALA A 14 -21.11 8.38 -22.05
N TYR A 15 -21.89 7.56 -21.34
CA TYR A 15 -22.48 7.90 -20.05
C TYR A 15 -21.42 8.20 -18.99
N ASP A 16 -20.43 7.31 -18.81
CA ASP A 16 -19.39 7.50 -17.80
C ASP A 16 -18.43 8.63 -18.20
N THR A 17 -18.13 8.76 -19.49
CA THR A 17 -17.31 9.88 -19.99
C THR A 17 -17.98 11.23 -19.73
N ALA A 18 -19.31 11.30 -19.78
CA ALA A 18 -20.08 12.50 -19.43
C ALA A 18 -19.98 12.86 -17.95
N TRP A 19 -19.99 11.88 -17.04
CA TRP A 19 -19.78 12.12 -15.62
C TRP A 19 -18.35 12.59 -15.31
N VAL A 20 -17.35 12.02 -15.95
CA VAL A 20 -15.95 12.50 -15.83
C VAL A 20 -15.83 13.92 -16.37
N ALA A 21 -16.53 14.25 -17.47
CA ALA A 21 -16.55 15.60 -18.03
C ALA A 21 -17.22 16.64 -17.11
N LEU A 22 -18.06 16.24 -16.16
CA LEU A 22 -18.72 17.12 -15.19
C LEU A 22 -17.84 17.46 -13.98
N VAL A 23 -16.71 16.78 -13.78
CA VAL A 23 -15.81 17.04 -12.66
C VAL A 23 -15.17 18.43 -12.83
N GLU A 24 -15.40 19.32 -11.87
CA GLU A 24 -14.81 20.66 -11.85
C GLU A 24 -13.32 20.61 -11.48
N ASP A 25 -12.53 21.52 -12.06
CA ASP A 25 -11.10 21.64 -11.75
C ASP A 25 -10.87 21.92 -10.26
N ILE A 26 -10.17 21.00 -9.60
CA ILE A 26 -9.84 21.04 -8.16
C ILE A 26 -8.94 22.22 -7.80
N HIS A 27 -8.30 22.85 -8.78
CA HIS A 27 -7.52 24.06 -8.60
C HIS A 27 -8.35 25.35 -8.72
N GLY A 28 -9.65 25.25 -9.03
CA GLY A 28 -10.59 26.38 -8.99
C GLY A 28 -10.54 27.29 -10.22
N ASN A 29 -10.03 26.82 -11.35
CA ASN A 29 -9.90 27.63 -12.57
C ASN A 29 -11.23 27.83 -13.34
N GLY A 30 -12.36 27.35 -12.81
CA GLY A 30 -13.70 27.55 -13.38
C GLY A 30 -13.98 26.76 -14.66
N GLY A 31 -13.25 25.66 -14.90
CA GLY A 31 -13.42 24.76 -16.04
C GLY A 31 -13.42 23.29 -15.62
N PRO A 32 -13.63 22.35 -16.57
CA PRO A 32 -13.60 20.92 -16.28
C PRO A 32 -12.18 20.48 -15.89
N GLN A 33 -12.08 19.61 -14.89
CA GLN A 33 -10.83 18.94 -14.51
C GLN A 33 -10.26 18.11 -15.66
N PHE A 34 -11.14 17.56 -16.50
CA PHE A 34 -10.81 16.69 -17.62
C PHE A 34 -11.37 17.24 -18.94
N PRO A 35 -10.76 18.29 -19.51
CA PRO A 35 -11.23 18.92 -20.75
C PRO A 35 -11.19 17.95 -21.94
N THR A 36 -10.32 16.94 -21.89
CA THR A 36 -10.24 15.85 -22.89
C THR A 36 -11.52 15.01 -22.95
N SER A 37 -12.22 14.80 -21.83
CA SER A 37 -13.50 14.09 -21.78
C SER A 37 -14.61 14.89 -22.47
N LEU A 38 -14.67 16.21 -22.24
CA LEU A 38 -15.57 17.10 -22.99
C LEU A 38 -15.26 17.13 -24.49
N GLN A 39 -13.98 17.15 -24.84
CA GLN A 39 -13.55 17.11 -26.23
C GLN A 39 -13.92 15.76 -26.88
N TRP A 40 -13.82 14.65 -26.14
CA TRP A 40 -14.27 13.35 -26.61
C TRP A 40 -15.78 13.32 -26.84
N ILE A 41 -16.59 13.83 -25.91
CA ILE A 41 -18.05 13.95 -26.08
C ILE A 41 -18.37 14.74 -27.33
N SER A 42 -17.72 15.90 -27.52
CA SER A 42 -17.90 16.72 -28.72
C SER A 42 -17.56 15.94 -30.00
N ASN A 43 -16.46 15.19 -30.03
CA ASN A 43 -16.00 14.48 -31.22
C ASN A 43 -16.78 13.20 -31.54
N ASN A 44 -17.51 12.64 -30.57
CA ASN A 44 -18.11 11.31 -30.69
C ASN A 44 -19.65 11.31 -30.74
N GLN A 45 -20.28 12.47 -30.95
CA GLN A 45 -21.72 12.56 -31.26
C GLN A 45 -22.03 11.86 -32.58
N LEU A 46 -23.04 11.00 -32.57
CA LEU A 46 -23.42 10.21 -33.74
C LEU A 46 -24.19 11.05 -34.77
N PRO A 47 -24.31 10.57 -36.03
CA PRO A 47 -25.00 11.30 -37.09
C PRO A 47 -26.46 11.64 -36.74
N ASP A 48 -27.13 10.78 -35.98
CA ASP A 48 -28.50 10.98 -35.50
C ASP A 48 -28.62 11.94 -34.30
N GLY A 49 -27.50 12.48 -33.80
CA GLY A 49 -27.45 13.41 -32.69
C GLY A 49 -27.27 12.77 -31.31
N SER A 50 -27.30 11.44 -31.22
CA SER A 50 -27.16 10.71 -29.95
C SER A 50 -25.72 10.41 -29.54
N TRP A 51 -25.57 9.93 -28.31
CA TRP A 51 -24.39 9.26 -27.79
C TRP A 51 -24.79 7.90 -27.21
N GLY A 52 -23.99 6.86 -27.46
CA GLY A 52 -24.23 5.47 -27.08
C GLY A 52 -23.54 4.51 -28.06
N ASP A 53 -23.84 3.21 -27.99
CA ASP A 53 -23.19 2.20 -28.85
C ASP A 53 -23.42 2.46 -30.35
N ARG A 54 -22.36 2.46 -31.17
CA ARG A 54 -22.44 2.82 -32.60
C ARG A 54 -23.11 1.78 -33.48
N LEU A 55 -23.09 0.53 -33.06
CA LEU A 55 -23.47 -0.64 -33.86
C LEU A 55 -24.85 -1.16 -33.46
N ILE A 56 -25.25 -0.95 -32.20
CA ILE A 56 -26.51 -1.46 -31.64
C ILE A 56 -27.35 -0.29 -31.11
N PHE A 57 -28.57 -0.16 -31.61
CA PHE A 57 -29.54 0.79 -31.08
C PHE A 57 -30.35 0.11 -29.97
N GLU A 58 -29.93 0.29 -28.72
CA GLU A 58 -30.75 -0.03 -27.54
C GLU A 58 -31.33 1.25 -26.93
N PRO A 59 -32.67 1.41 -26.86
CA PRO A 59 -33.31 2.64 -26.42
C PRO A 59 -32.86 3.13 -25.03
N HIS A 60 -32.67 2.19 -24.09
CA HIS A 60 -32.25 2.52 -22.72
C HIS A 60 -30.84 3.12 -22.66
N ASP A 61 -29.86 2.50 -23.34
CA ASP A 61 -28.49 3.02 -23.43
C ASP A 61 -28.44 4.36 -24.21
N ARG A 62 -29.08 4.41 -25.37
CA ARG A 62 -29.01 5.59 -26.25
C ARG A 62 -29.61 6.82 -25.59
N LEU A 63 -30.72 6.68 -24.86
CA LEU A 63 -31.36 7.81 -24.19
C LEU A 63 -30.57 8.27 -22.97
N ILE A 64 -30.09 7.34 -22.13
CA ILE A 64 -29.37 7.70 -20.91
C ILE A 64 -27.99 8.31 -21.20
N SER A 65 -27.24 7.74 -22.15
CA SER A 65 -25.94 8.23 -22.59
C SER A 65 -26.06 9.60 -23.29
N THR A 66 -27.08 9.79 -24.14
CA THR A 66 -27.33 11.08 -24.80
C THR A 66 -27.68 12.17 -23.79
N LEU A 67 -28.53 11.87 -22.80
CA LEU A 67 -28.93 12.86 -21.79
C LEU A 67 -27.75 13.27 -20.91
N ALA A 68 -26.92 12.31 -20.48
CA ALA A 68 -25.71 12.60 -19.71
C ALA A 68 -24.73 13.50 -20.48
N CYS A 69 -24.46 13.19 -21.76
CA CYS A 69 -23.60 14.00 -22.62
C CYS A 69 -24.14 15.42 -22.85
N VAL A 70 -25.46 15.58 -23.03
CA VAL A 70 -26.08 16.90 -23.15
C VAL A 70 -25.90 17.71 -21.86
N ILE A 71 -26.12 17.08 -20.70
CA ILE A 71 -25.93 17.72 -19.39
C ILE A 71 -24.48 18.18 -19.20
N ALA A 72 -23.50 17.36 -19.60
CA ALA A 72 -22.09 17.74 -19.55
C ALA A 72 -21.78 18.96 -20.45
N LEU A 73 -22.26 18.97 -21.70
CA LEU A 73 -22.04 20.08 -22.62
C LEU A 73 -22.70 21.38 -22.15
N GLU A 74 -23.93 21.30 -21.63
CA GLU A 74 -24.69 22.45 -21.11
C GLU A 74 -24.12 23.00 -19.80
N SER A 75 -23.61 22.13 -18.91
CA SER A 75 -22.99 22.55 -17.64
C SER A 75 -21.79 23.48 -17.86
N TRP A 76 -21.03 23.23 -18.92
CA TRP A 76 -19.87 24.04 -19.31
C TRP A 76 -20.19 25.09 -20.39
N LYS A 77 -21.44 25.12 -20.88
CA LYS A 77 -21.91 26.02 -21.96
C LYS A 77 -21.10 25.91 -23.25
N ILE A 78 -20.73 24.70 -23.64
CA ILE A 78 -19.89 24.41 -24.82
C ILE A 78 -20.67 23.59 -25.84
N HIS A 79 -20.52 23.89 -27.14
CA HIS A 79 -21.19 23.20 -28.25
C HIS A 79 -22.73 23.12 -28.15
N PRO A 80 -23.43 24.27 -28.02
CA PRO A 80 -24.90 24.32 -27.86
C PRO A 80 -25.66 23.68 -29.04
N ASP A 81 -25.07 23.68 -30.23
CA ASP A 81 -25.55 23.02 -31.44
C ASP A 81 -25.55 21.49 -31.33
N LYS A 82 -24.57 20.90 -30.63
CA LYS A 82 -24.54 19.46 -30.34
C LYS A 82 -25.54 19.10 -29.25
N SER A 83 -25.63 19.90 -28.19
CA SER A 83 -26.64 19.75 -27.14
C SER A 83 -28.06 19.77 -27.72
N LYS A 84 -28.34 20.72 -28.62
CA LYS A 84 -29.63 20.82 -29.33
C LYS A 84 -29.97 19.55 -30.10
N ARG A 85 -29.03 19.00 -30.87
CA ARG A 85 -29.22 17.75 -31.63
C ARG A 85 -29.44 16.54 -30.72
N GLY A 86 -28.74 16.46 -29.59
CA GLY A 86 -28.97 15.42 -28.57
C GLY A 86 -30.36 15.51 -27.96
N MET A 87 -30.83 16.73 -27.68
CA MET A 87 -32.18 16.96 -27.18
C MET A 87 -33.28 16.66 -28.20
N GLU A 88 -33.04 16.95 -29.49
CA GLU A 88 -33.94 16.54 -30.58
C GLU A 88 -34.01 15.01 -30.67
N PHE A 89 -32.87 14.33 -30.59
CA PHE A 89 -32.83 12.87 -30.54
C PHE A 89 -33.61 12.28 -29.36
N ILE A 90 -33.43 12.82 -28.14
CA ILE A 90 -34.17 12.36 -26.96
C ILE A 90 -35.68 12.51 -27.20
N LYS A 91 -36.13 13.67 -27.70
CA LYS A 91 -37.55 13.92 -27.99
C LYS A 91 -38.13 12.93 -29.01
N GLU A 92 -37.37 12.62 -30.06
CA GLU A 92 -37.83 11.73 -31.14
C GLU A 92 -37.82 10.24 -30.74
N ASN A 93 -37.06 9.85 -29.72
CA ASN A 93 -36.81 8.45 -29.39
C ASN A 93 -37.34 8.02 -28.01
N MET A 94 -37.84 8.93 -27.17
CA MET A 94 -38.43 8.61 -25.86
C MET A 94 -39.55 7.55 -25.94
N GLN A 95 -40.41 7.61 -26.97
CA GLN A 95 -41.50 6.64 -27.16
C GLN A 95 -41.02 5.22 -27.44
N LYS A 96 -39.78 5.04 -27.91
CA LYS A 96 -39.21 3.70 -28.17
C LYS A 96 -38.91 2.91 -26.90
N LEU A 97 -39.01 3.52 -25.72
CA LEU A 97 -38.96 2.82 -24.43
C LEU A 97 -40.19 1.92 -24.22
N GLU A 98 -41.33 2.16 -24.89
CA GLU A 98 -42.53 1.32 -24.78
C GLU A 98 -42.33 -0.06 -25.40
N ASP A 99 -41.62 -0.11 -26.53
CA ASP A 99 -41.38 -1.33 -27.31
C ASP A 99 -40.07 -2.03 -26.91
N ALA A 100 -39.30 -1.47 -25.98
CA ALA A 100 -38.01 -2.00 -25.55
C ALA A 100 -38.17 -3.20 -24.61
N ASN A 101 -37.38 -4.27 -24.83
CA ASN A 101 -37.43 -5.45 -23.98
C ASN A 101 -36.95 -5.11 -22.56
N ALA A 102 -37.81 -5.34 -21.56
CA ALA A 102 -37.49 -5.09 -20.15
C ALA A 102 -36.31 -5.96 -19.63
N GLU A 103 -36.04 -7.11 -20.26
CA GLU A 103 -34.88 -7.95 -19.95
C GLU A 103 -33.56 -7.37 -20.49
N HIS A 104 -33.62 -6.43 -21.43
CA HIS A 104 -32.46 -5.72 -21.98
C HIS A 104 -32.33 -4.31 -21.41
N MET A 105 -33.10 -3.97 -20.37
CA MET A 105 -33.03 -2.68 -19.71
C MET A 105 -31.63 -2.48 -19.11
N THR A 106 -30.99 -1.36 -19.47
CA THR A 106 -29.70 -0.98 -18.88
C THR A 106 -29.83 -0.95 -17.36
N ASN A 107 -28.94 -1.65 -16.65
CA ASN A 107 -29.00 -1.75 -15.19
C ASN A 107 -29.04 -0.36 -14.54
N GLY A 108 -30.07 -0.11 -13.73
CA GLY A 108 -30.25 1.15 -13.02
C GLY A 108 -30.86 2.29 -13.85
N PHE A 109 -31.28 2.04 -15.10
CA PHE A 109 -31.95 3.03 -15.95
C PHE A 109 -33.15 3.68 -15.26
N GLU A 110 -33.96 2.89 -14.56
CA GLU A 110 -35.16 3.33 -13.84
C GLU A 110 -34.89 4.24 -12.64
N VAL A 111 -33.61 4.39 -12.25
CA VAL A 111 -33.14 5.29 -11.17
C VAL A 111 -32.29 6.42 -11.75
N ALA A 112 -31.34 6.09 -12.62
CA ALA A 112 -30.36 7.02 -13.16
C ALA A 112 -30.96 7.96 -14.23
N PHE A 113 -31.86 7.46 -15.08
CA PHE A 113 -32.50 8.29 -16.10
C PHE A 113 -33.41 9.39 -15.50
N PRO A 114 -34.29 9.09 -14.52
CA PRO A 114 -35.00 10.13 -13.76
C PRO A 114 -34.08 11.15 -13.08
N SER A 115 -32.98 10.69 -12.48
CA SER A 115 -32.03 11.56 -11.78
C SER A 115 -31.30 12.53 -12.74
N LEU A 116 -30.97 12.08 -13.94
CA LEU A 116 -30.43 12.95 -15.00
C LEU A 116 -31.48 13.94 -15.51
N MET A 117 -32.74 13.55 -15.62
CA MET A 117 -33.82 14.48 -15.95
C MET A 117 -33.94 15.57 -14.88
N ASP A 118 -33.84 15.23 -13.60
CA ASP A 118 -33.79 16.22 -12.50
C ASP A 118 -32.58 17.15 -12.59
N MET A 119 -31.40 16.61 -12.92
CA MET A 119 -30.19 17.39 -13.10
C MET A 119 -30.30 18.36 -14.30
N GLY A 120 -30.84 17.89 -15.43
CA GLY A 120 -31.11 18.72 -16.60
C GLY A 120 -32.11 19.84 -16.30
N ARG A 121 -33.14 19.59 -15.47
CA ARG A 121 -34.08 20.64 -15.00
C ARG A 121 -33.35 21.72 -14.20
N LYS A 122 -32.48 21.33 -13.26
CA LYS A 122 -31.68 22.28 -12.45
C LYS A 122 -30.78 23.15 -13.32
N LEU A 123 -30.34 22.65 -14.48
CA LEU A 123 -29.54 23.38 -15.46
C LEU A 123 -30.36 24.17 -16.50
N ASN A 124 -31.69 24.26 -16.34
CA ASN A 124 -32.61 24.90 -17.28
C ASN A 124 -32.58 24.31 -18.71
N ILE A 125 -32.23 23.03 -18.87
CA ILE A 125 -32.27 22.34 -20.16
C ILE A 125 -33.73 22.06 -20.52
N LYS A 126 -34.13 22.36 -21.77
CA LYS A 126 -35.49 22.13 -22.28
C LYS A 126 -35.76 20.65 -22.56
N LEU A 127 -36.01 19.90 -21.49
CA LEU A 127 -36.38 18.48 -21.51
C LEU A 127 -37.78 18.28 -22.13
N PRO A 128 -38.11 17.06 -22.62
CA PRO A 128 -39.47 16.71 -23.02
C PRO A 128 -40.49 17.02 -21.91
N ASP A 129 -41.66 17.56 -22.28
CA ASP A 129 -42.62 18.22 -21.39
C ASP A 129 -43.14 17.30 -20.26
N ASP A 130 -43.16 17.84 -19.03
CA ASP A 130 -43.51 17.13 -17.78
C ASP A 130 -44.96 17.42 -17.35
N SER A 131 -45.89 17.45 -18.31
CA SER A 131 -47.28 17.75 -17.99
C SER A 131 -48.01 16.53 -17.46
N SER A 132 -47.54 15.90 -16.37
CA SER A 132 -48.28 14.93 -15.54
C SER A 132 -49.09 13.82 -16.25
N THR A 133 -48.83 13.52 -17.52
CA THR A 133 -49.69 12.68 -18.39
C THR A 133 -48.89 11.82 -19.37
N ASP A 134 -47.55 11.91 -19.40
CA ASP A 134 -46.71 10.99 -20.17
C ASP A 134 -46.73 9.61 -19.48
N PRO A 135 -47.36 8.58 -20.10
CA PRO A 135 -47.57 7.29 -19.46
C PRO A 135 -46.26 6.53 -19.20
N ILE A 136 -45.23 6.77 -20.02
CA ILE A 136 -43.94 6.09 -19.94
C ILE A 136 -43.17 6.58 -18.72
N LEU A 137 -43.10 7.90 -18.54
CA LEU A 137 -42.46 8.50 -17.38
C LEU A 137 -43.24 8.16 -16.11
N GLN A 138 -44.58 8.21 -16.14
CA GLN A 138 -45.39 7.77 -15.00
C GLN A 138 -45.17 6.30 -14.67
N GLU A 139 -45.00 5.41 -15.65
CA GLU A 139 -44.72 3.99 -15.39
C GLU A 139 -43.30 3.79 -14.83
N ILE A 140 -42.30 4.55 -15.27
CA ILE A 140 -40.94 4.51 -14.70
C ILE A 140 -40.93 5.03 -13.26
N TYR A 141 -41.58 6.18 -12.98
CA TYR A 141 -41.73 6.73 -11.63
C TYR A 141 -42.65 5.87 -10.73
N ALA A 142 -43.69 5.25 -11.30
CA ALA A 142 -44.56 4.31 -10.58
C ALA A 142 -43.83 3.01 -10.28
N ARG A 143 -43.06 2.42 -11.20
CA ARG A 143 -42.25 1.20 -10.94
C ARG A 143 -41.21 1.42 -9.85
N ARG A 144 -40.65 2.63 -9.73
CA ARG A 144 -39.81 3.06 -8.59
C ARG A 144 -40.59 3.02 -7.26
N ASN A 145 -41.84 3.50 -7.24
CA ASN A 145 -42.63 3.63 -6.01
C ASN A 145 -43.49 2.39 -5.66
N LEU A 146 -43.81 1.51 -6.62
CA LEU A 146 -44.75 0.38 -6.47
C LEU A 146 -44.10 -0.91 -5.94
N LYS A 147 -42.77 -0.98 -5.85
CA LYS A 147 -42.06 -2.25 -5.54
C LYS A 147 -42.04 -2.64 -4.05
N LEU A 148 -42.31 -1.73 -3.11
CA LEU A 148 -42.32 -2.02 -1.66
C LEU A 148 -43.72 -2.00 -1.02
N THR A 149 -44.60 -1.09 -1.45
CA THR A 149 -45.97 -0.94 -0.90
C THR A 149 -46.97 -1.97 -1.41
N ARG A 150 -46.69 -2.67 -2.52
CA ARG A 150 -47.63 -3.64 -3.13
C ARG A 150 -47.63 -5.02 -2.47
N TYR A 151 -46.70 -5.28 -1.54
CA TYR A 151 -46.51 -6.58 -0.90
C TYR A 151 -46.75 -6.56 0.62
N TRP A 152 -47.11 -5.41 1.19
CA TRP A 152 -47.47 -5.25 2.61
C TRP A 152 -48.92 -5.68 2.84
N THR A 153 -49.15 -6.73 3.63
CA THR A 153 -50.49 -7.21 4.01
C THR A 153 -50.69 -7.09 5.53
N GLU A 154 -51.93 -7.27 6.02
CA GLU A 154 -52.21 -7.34 7.47
C GLU A 154 -51.59 -8.58 8.14
N ASP A 155 -51.18 -9.58 7.35
CA ASP A 155 -50.57 -10.83 7.81
C ASP A 155 -49.02 -10.84 7.66
N GLY A 156 -48.43 -9.79 7.07
CA GLY A 156 -46.97 -9.62 6.91
C GLY A 156 -46.50 -9.59 5.45
N ILE A 157 -45.19 -9.75 5.23
CA ILE A 157 -44.58 -9.84 3.88
C ILE A 157 -43.74 -11.12 3.75
N SER A 158 -43.37 -11.49 2.53
CA SER A 158 -42.54 -12.68 2.27
C SER A 158 -41.56 -12.46 1.12
N ALA A 159 -40.48 -13.25 1.09
CA ALA A 159 -39.43 -13.21 0.08
C ALA A 159 -39.88 -13.46 -1.37
N GLY A 160 -41.07 -14.04 -1.61
CA GLY A 160 -41.54 -14.43 -2.94
C GLY A 160 -42.77 -13.63 -3.40
N ARG A 161 -42.72 -13.07 -4.62
CA ARG A 161 -43.76 -12.21 -5.24
C ARG A 161 -45.20 -12.76 -5.20
N ASN A 162 -45.38 -14.09 -5.09
CA ASN A 162 -46.68 -14.79 -5.07
C ASN A 162 -46.81 -15.79 -3.88
N SER A 163 -46.01 -15.64 -2.82
CA SER A 163 -46.06 -16.55 -1.67
C SER A 163 -47.12 -16.08 -0.66
N ASN A 164 -48.03 -16.99 -0.27
CA ASN A 164 -49.02 -16.77 0.80
C ASN A 164 -48.47 -17.14 2.19
N VAL A 165 -47.15 -17.37 2.30
CA VAL A 165 -46.49 -17.76 3.54
C VAL A 165 -45.65 -16.57 4.00
N HIS A 166 -46.23 -15.76 4.87
CA HIS A 166 -45.58 -14.60 5.50
C HIS A 166 -44.63 -15.04 6.61
N ASP A 167 -43.52 -14.34 6.79
CA ASP A 167 -42.59 -14.58 7.87
C ASP A 167 -42.20 -13.32 8.63
N ILE A 168 -41.88 -13.50 9.91
CA ILE A 168 -41.59 -12.39 10.81
C ILE A 168 -40.27 -11.69 10.48
N ASP A 169 -39.34 -12.36 9.80
CA ASP A 169 -38.01 -11.84 9.49
C ASP A 169 -38.12 -10.74 8.41
N ASP A 170 -38.73 -11.10 7.28
CA ASP A 170 -39.04 -10.18 6.19
C ASP A 170 -40.02 -9.10 6.64
N THR A 171 -41.05 -9.46 7.42
CA THR A 171 -42.04 -8.51 7.95
C THR A 171 -41.41 -7.49 8.87
N ALA A 172 -40.52 -7.90 9.78
CA ALA A 172 -39.82 -6.98 10.68
C ALA A 172 -38.85 -6.06 9.93
N MET A 173 -38.14 -6.58 8.93
CA MET A 173 -37.27 -5.79 8.07
C MET A 173 -38.05 -4.75 7.26
N GLY A 174 -39.13 -5.15 6.59
CA GLY A 174 -40.00 -4.24 5.85
C GLY A 174 -40.67 -3.20 6.75
N PHE A 175 -41.15 -3.60 7.92
CA PHE A 175 -41.72 -2.70 8.92
C PHE A 175 -40.74 -1.58 9.29
N ARG A 176 -39.51 -1.98 9.60
CA ARG A 176 -38.44 -1.08 10.03
C ARG A 176 -38.06 -0.11 8.92
N LEU A 177 -37.90 -0.60 7.69
CA LEU A 177 -37.57 0.24 6.53
C LEU A 177 -38.67 1.26 6.25
N LEU A 178 -39.93 0.83 6.22
CA LEU A 178 -41.07 1.72 5.95
C LEU A 178 -41.19 2.82 7.02
N ARG A 179 -41.04 2.49 8.31
CA ARG A 179 -41.06 3.50 9.38
C ARG A 179 -39.87 4.46 9.33
N LEU A 180 -38.65 3.97 9.03
CA LEU A 180 -37.47 4.82 8.88
C LEU A 180 -37.59 5.79 7.69
N HIS A 181 -38.39 5.45 6.69
CA HIS A 181 -38.69 6.31 5.53
C HIS A 181 -39.98 7.13 5.69
N GLY A 182 -40.52 7.24 6.92
CA GLY A 182 -41.66 8.10 7.24
C GLY A 182 -43.03 7.54 6.88
N HIS A 183 -43.13 6.26 6.52
CA HIS A 183 -44.41 5.60 6.26
C HIS A 183 -45.01 5.04 7.56
N TYR A 184 -46.28 5.33 7.82
CA TYR A 184 -47.02 4.72 8.92
C TYR A 184 -47.46 3.29 8.53
N VAL A 185 -46.92 2.30 9.24
CA VAL A 185 -47.32 0.89 9.15
C VAL A 185 -47.75 0.40 10.52
N SER A 186 -48.90 -0.29 10.60
CA SER A 186 -49.47 -0.75 11.88
C SER A 186 -48.61 -1.85 12.50
N ALA A 187 -48.31 -1.71 13.78
CA ALA A 187 -47.64 -2.74 14.58
C ALA A 187 -48.47 -4.03 14.76
N ASP A 188 -49.79 -3.97 14.50
CA ASP A 188 -50.68 -5.12 14.66
C ASP A 188 -50.35 -6.29 13.72
N VAL A 189 -49.59 -6.05 12.65
CA VAL A 189 -49.08 -7.11 11.75
C VAL A 189 -48.31 -8.19 12.51
N PHE A 190 -47.64 -7.84 13.61
CA PHE A 190 -46.86 -8.80 14.40
C PHE A 190 -47.74 -9.75 15.23
N ARG A 191 -49.05 -9.47 15.39
CA ARG A 191 -49.98 -10.41 16.05
C ARG A 191 -50.13 -11.71 15.28
N HIS A 192 -49.94 -11.69 13.95
CA HIS A 192 -49.99 -12.89 13.12
C HIS A 192 -48.90 -13.92 13.48
N PHE A 193 -47.81 -13.45 14.06
CA PHE A 193 -46.64 -14.25 14.46
C PHE A 193 -46.58 -14.54 15.96
N GLU A 194 -47.53 -14.02 16.74
CA GLU A 194 -47.60 -14.16 18.19
C GLU A 194 -48.51 -15.32 18.58
N LYS A 195 -48.05 -16.13 19.53
CA LYS A 195 -48.85 -17.19 20.14
C LYS A 195 -48.42 -17.42 21.59
N ASP A 196 -49.36 -17.33 22.52
CA ASP A 196 -49.17 -17.59 23.96
C ASP A 196 -48.04 -16.73 24.60
N GLY A 197 -47.81 -15.53 24.08
CA GLY A 197 -46.76 -14.59 24.55
C GLY A 197 -45.38 -14.79 23.92
N GLU A 198 -45.25 -15.70 22.95
CA GLU A 198 -44.02 -15.95 22.20
C GLU A 198 -44.19 -15.59 20.71
N PHE A 199 -43.09 -15.25 20.04
CA PHE A 199 -43.08 -14.84 18.62
C PHE A 199 -42.36 -15.86 17.76
N PHE A 200 -42.94 -16.24 16.62
CA PHE A 200 -42.42 -17.32 15.76
C PHE A 200 -42.20 -16.87 14.32
N CYS A 201 -41.33 -17.58 13.59
CA CYS A 201 -41.03 -17.27 12.19
C CYS A 201 -42.26 -17.31 11.29
N TYR A 202 -43.04 -18.39 11.43
CA TYR A 202 -44.25 -18.66 10.67
C TYR A 202 -45.36 -19.06 11.65
N SER A 203 -46.61 -18.73 11.30
CA SER A 203 -47.76 -19.15 12.08
C SER A 203 -47.80 -20.70 12.24
N GLY A 204 -47.80 -21.19 13.48
CA GLY A 204 -47.89 -22.61 13.80
C GLY A 204 -46.56 -23.38 13.96
N GLN A 205 -45.40 -22.73 13.84
CA GLN A 205 -44.11 -23.37 14.15
C GLN A 205 -43.83 -23.50 15.65
N SER A 206 -42.98 -24.45 16.02
CA SER A 206 -42.60 -24.75 17.40
C SER A 206 -41.23 -24.19 17.83
N THR A 207 -40.50 -23.48 16.95
CA THR A 207 -39.14 -22.96 17.24
C THR A 207 -38.93 -21.57 16.68
N GLN A 208 -38.29 -20.68 17.43
CA GLN A 208 -37.97 -19.32 17.01
C GLN A 208 -36.60 -19.23 16.29
N PRO A 209 -36.51 -18.60 15.11
CA PRO A 209 -35.24 -18.34 14.44
C PRO A 209 -34.51 -17.17 15.11
N ILE A 210 -33.19 -17.26 15.22
CA ILE A 210 -32.32 -16.19 15.75
C ILE A 210 -32.39 -14.94 14.87
N THR A 211 -32.34 -15.05 13.55
CA THR A 211 -32.37 -13.89 12.63
C THR A 211 -33.73 -13.21 12.61
N GLY A 212 -34.82 -13.98 12.58
CA GLY A 212 -36.17 -13.44 12.69
C GLY A 212 -36.40 -12.73 14.03
N MET A 213 -35.91 -13.29 15.13
CA MET A 213 -35.98 -12.61 16.44
C MET A 213 -35.06 -11.40 16.52
N TYR A 214 -33.90 -11.43 15.86
CA TYR A 214 -32.97 -10.30 15.74
C TYR A 214 -33.59 -9.14 14.95
N ASN A 215 -34.18 -9.39 13.79
CA ASN A 215 -34.84 -8.34 13.01
C ASN A 215 -36.12 -7.84 13.67
N LEU A 216 -36.89 -8.71 14.35
CA LEU A 216 -37.99 -8.29 15.22
C LEU A 216 -37.48 -7.37 16.34
N ASN A 217 -36.38 -7.70 17.00
CA ASN A 217 -35.79 -6.86 18.04
C ASN A 217 -35.44 -5.46 17.52
N ARG A 218 -34.84 -5.39 16.32
CA ARG A 218 -34.50 -4.12 15.65
C ARG A 218 -35.74 -3.32 15.24
N ALA A 219 -36.79 -3.99 14.75
CA ALA A 219 -38.05 -3.36 14.41
C ALA A 219 -38.76 -2.77 15.63
N CYS A 220 -38.72 -3.47 16.76
CA CYS A 220 -39.27 -3.01 18.04
C CYS A 220 -38.58 -1.77 18.61
N GLN A 221 -37.41 -1.39 18.07
CA GLN A 221 -36.74 -0.16 18.48
C GLN A 221 -37.40 1.10 17.86
N LEU A 222 -38.39 0.93 16.97
CA LEU A 222 -39.25 1.97 16.38
C LEU A 222 -40.68 1.94 16.95
N LEU A 223 -40.83 1.42 18.17
CA LEU A 223 -42.08 1.39 18.94
C LEU A 223 -42.64 2.82 19.15
N PHE A 224 -43.94 3.00 18.95
CA PHE A 224 -44.66 4.17 19.45
C PHE A 224 -45.36 3.88 20.80
N PRO A 225 -45.52 4.89 21.68
CA PRO A 225 -46.22 4.72 22.94
C PRO A 225 -47.64 4.15 22.76
N GLY A 226 -47.96 3.06 23.46
CA GLY A 226 -49.26 2.38 23.38
C GLY A 226 -49.32 1.19 22.42
N GLU A 227 -48.25 0.92 21.64
CA GLU A 227 -48.17 -0.25 20.76
C GLU A 227 -47.79 -1.53 21.52
N LYS A 228 -48.73 -2.02 22.33
CA LYS A 228 -48.52 -3.12 23.27
C LYS A 228 -47.90 -4.38 22.65
N ILE A 229 -48.28 -4.72 21.42
CA ILE A 229 -47.72 -5.90 20.71
C ILE A 229 -46.21 -5.78 20.46
N LEU A 230 -45.70 -4.58 20.17
CA LEU A 230 -44.27 -4.34 20.00
C LEU A 230 -43.54 -4.23 21.33
N GLU A 231 -44.20 -3.79 22.41
CA GLU A 231 -43.62 -3.84 23.76
C GLU A 231 -43.38 -5.29 24.19
N ASP A 232 -44.36 -6.16 23.93
CA ASP A 232 -44.28 -7.59 24.21
C ASP A 232 -43.23 -8.27 23.30
N ALA A 233 -43.20 -7.94 22.00
CA ALA A 233 -42.19 -8.41 21.05
C ALA A 233 -40.77 -7.96 21.42
N LYS A 234 -40.59 -6.71 21.87
CA LYS A 234 -39.31 -6.16 22.32
C LYS A 234 -38.78 -6.96 23.50
N ARG A 235 -39.65 -7.18 24.50
CA ARG A 235 -39.28 -7.90 25.72
C ARG A 235 -38.92 -9.35 25.43
N PHE A 236 -39.73 -10.01 24.60
CA PHE A 236 -39.49 -11.40 24.20
C PHE A 236 -38.20 -11.54 23.38
N SER A 237 -38.07 -10.81 22.28
CA SER A 237 -36.92 -10.91 21.37
C SER A 237 -35.59 -10.56 22.06
N PHE A 238 -35.56 -9.50 22.89
CA PHE A 238 -34.36 -9.11 23.61
C PHE A 238 -33.91 -10.20 24.60
N LYS A 239 -34.86 -10.73 25.39
CA LYS A 239 -34.58 -11.79 26.36
C LYS A 239 -34.11 -13.06 25.65
N PHE A 240 -34.81 -13.46 24.59
CA PHE A 240 -34.47 -14.63 23.80
C PHE A 240 -33.05 -14.52 23.22
N LEU A 241 -32.70 -13.40 22.59
CA LEU A 241 -31.37 -13.20 22.00
C LEU A 241 -30.27 -13.13 23.06
N ARG A 242 -30.52 -12.54 24.24
CA ARG A 242 -29.55 -12.54 25.36
C ARG A 242 -29.33 -13.92 25.95
N GLU A 243 -30.38 -14.73 26.09
CA GLU A 243 -30.28 -16.12 26.55
C GLU A 243 -29.50 -16.98 25.56
N LYS A 244 -29.73 -16.77 24.25
CA LYS A 244 -28.99 -17.43 23.18
C LYS A 244 -27.54 -16.93 23.08
N GLN A 245 -27.29 -15.65 23.32
CA GLN A 245 -25.93 -15.09 23.44
C GLN A 245 -25.16 -15.72 24.60
N ALA A 246 -25.78 -15.77 25.78
CA ALA A 246 -25.17 -16.32 27.00
C ALA A 246 -24.89 -17.82 26.88
N SER A 247 -25.71 -18.54 26.12
CA SER A 247 -25.55 -19.98 25.85
C SER A 247 -24.66 -20.27 24.63
N ASN A 248 -24.16 -19.23 23.95
CA ASN A 248 -23.40 -19.29 22.69
C ASN A 248 -24.13 -20.04 21.56
N GLU A 249 -25.46 -19.89 21.51
CA GLU A 249 -26.37 -20.49 20.53
C GLU A 249 -26.92 -19.45 19.53
N LEU A 250 -26.13 -18.44 19.18
CA LEU A 250 -26.48 -17.42 18.18
C LEU A 250 -26.17 -17.89 16.75
N LEU A 251 -26.75 -19.03 16.37
CA LEU A 251 -26.69 -19.58 15.02
C LEU A 251 -28.11 -19.71 14.49
N ASP A 252 -28.40 -19.02 13.39
CA ASP A 252 -29.66 -19.21 12.68
C ASP A 252 -29.53 -20.33 11.64
N LYS A 253 -30.59 -21.12 11.49
CA LYS A 253 -30.62 -22.25 10.54
C LYS A 253 -30.98 -21.84 9.11
N TRP A 254 -31.53 -20.65 8.91
CA TRP A 254 -32.05 -20.15 7.64
C TRP A 254 -31.19 -19.05 7.04
N ILE A 255 -30.54 -18.20 7.85
CA ILE A 255 -29.67 -17.11 7.38
C ILE A 255 -28.31 -17.17 8.09
N ILE A 256 -27.25 -17.40 7.33
CA ILE A 256 -25.86 -17.44 7.83
C ILE A 256 -25.22 -16.06 7.61
N ALA A 257 -25.15 -15.24 8.66
CA ALA A 257 -24.36 -14.01 8.65
C ALA A 257 -22.94 -14.28 9.19
N LYS A 258 -21.92 -13.67 8.56
CA LYS A 258 -20.48 -13.93 8.77
C LYS A 258 -20.04 -13.77 10.23
N ASP A 259 -20.71 -12.90 10.98
CA ASP A 259 -20.56 -12.75 12.44
C ASP A 259 -21.91 -12.44 13.11
N LEU A 260 -22.91 -13.30 12.91
CA LEU A 260 -24.22 -13.15 13.57
C LEU A 260 -24.12 -12.95 15.10
N PRO A 261 -23.23 -13.63 15.84
CA PRO A 261 -23.04 -13.37 17.26
C PRO A 261 -22.53 -11.95 17.56
N GLY A 262 -21.61 -11.42 16.74
CA GLY A 262 -21.12 -10.05 16.85
C GLY A 262 -22.16 -9.00 16.46
N GLU A 263 -22.95 -9.25 15.41
CA GLU A 263 -24.04 -8.37 14.98
C GLU A 263 -25.16 -8.28 16.02
N VAL A 264 -25.60 -9.45 16.53
CA VAL A 264 -26.58 -9.53 17.62
C VAL A 264 -26.01 -8.90 18.88
N GLY A 265 -24.73 -9.16 19.21
CA GLY A 265 -24.05 -8.55 20.34
C GLY A 265 -24.03 -7.02 20.26
N TYR A 266 -23.59 -6.47 19.14
CA TYR A 266 -23.56 -5.02 18.91
C TYR A 266 -24.95 -4.40 19.00
N ALA A 267 -25.98 -4.98 18.38
CA ALA A 267 -27.34 -4.44 18.43
C ALA A 267 -28.02 -4.55 19.81
N LEU A 268 -27.64 -5.55 20.62
CA LEU A 268 -28.11 -5.71 22.00
C LEU A 268 -27.36 -4.80 22.98
N ASP A 269 -26.12 -4.44 22.67
CA ASP A 269 -25.25 -3.58 23.48
C ASP A 269 -25.36 -2.09 23.07
N THR A 270 -25.72 -1.81 21.82
CA THR A 270 -25.81 -0.46 21.23
C THR A 270 -27.18 -0.26 20.56
N PRO A 271 -28.09 0.54 21.14
CA PRO A 271 -29.39 0.85 20.54
C PRO A 271 -29.24 1.59 19.20
N TRP A 272 -30.19 1.44 18.25
CA TRP A 272 -30.08 2.08 16.93
C TRP A 272 -29.94 3.62 16.96
N TYR A 273 -30.53 4.28 17.96
CA TYR A 273 -30.41 5.73 18.16
C TYR A 273 -29.04 6.16 18.71
N ALA A 274 -28.17 5.20 19.07
CA ALA A 274 -26.79 5.41 19.47
C ALA A 274 -25.78 5.06 18.34
N SER A 275 -26.26 4.48 17.23
CA SER A 275 -25.43 4.08 16.08
C SER A 275 -25.22 5.24 15.11
N LEU A 276 -23.96 5.57 14.81
CA LEU A 276 -23.59 6.57 13.81
C LEU A 276 -23.42 5.89 12.44
N PRO A 277 -24.12 6.33 11.37
CA PRO A 277 -24.15 5.63 10.08
C PRO A 277 -22.76 5.33 9.53
N ARG A 278 -21.80 6.26 9.56
CA ARG A 278 -20.45 6.01 9.01
C ARG A 278 -19.56 5.14 9.90
N VAL A 279 -19.83 5.08 11.21
CA VAL A 279 -19.12 4.18 12.15
C VAL A 279 -19.66 2.76 11.98
N GLU A 280 -20.98 2.61 11.88
CA GLU A 280 -21.67 1.37 11.60
C GLU A 280 -21.28 0.85 10.19
N THR A 281 -21.38 1.69 9.16
CA THR A 281 -20.95 1.37 7.80
C THR A 281 -19.45 1.09 7.72
N ARG A 282 -18.56 1.70 8.51
CA ARG A 282 -17.11 1.36 8.51
C ARG A 282 -16.79 0.08 9.28
N PHE A 283 -17.55 -0.25 10.33
CA PHE A 283 -17.52 -1.57 10.97
C PHE A 283 -17.93 -2.67 9.99
N TYR A 284 -18.90 -2.37 9.12
CA TYR A 284 -19.32 -3.27 8.02
C TYR A 284 -18.40 -3.18 6.77
N LEU A 285 -17.75 -2.05 6.46
CA LEU A 285 -16.83 -1.90 5.32
C LEU A 285 -15.46 -2.54 5.57
N ASP A 286 -14.98 -2.61 6.82
CA ASP A 286 -13.83 -3.47 7.18
C ASP A 286 -14.15 -4.96 6.90
N GLN A 287 -15.43 -5.32 6.73
CA GLN A 287 -15.88 -6.64 6.30
C GLN A 287 -16.13 -6.77 4.78
N TYR A 288 -16.14 -5.66 4.00
CA TYR A 288 -16.43 -5.64 2.55
C TYR A 288 -15.48 -4.80 1.65
N GLY A 289 -14.38 -4.25 2.16
CA GLY A 289 -13.23 -3.79 1.36
C GLY A 289 -13.45 -2.55 0.48
N GLY A 290 -13.68 -1.37 1.08
CA GLY A 290 -13.67 -0.07 0.38
C GLY A 290 -12.54 0.85 0.87
N GLU A 291 -11.67 1.26 -0.06
CA GLU A 291 -10.60 2.25 0.11
C GLU A 291 -11.09 3.62 -0.38
N ASP A 292 -11.11 4.65 0.48
CA ASP A 292 -10.86 6.05 0.09
C ASP A 292 -10.85 7.01 1.31
N ASP A 293 -9.93 7.98 1.28
CA ASP A 293 -9.59 8.94 2.35
C ASP A 293 -10.40 10.25 2.28
N VAL A 294 -10.57 10.93 3.43
CA VAL A 294 -11.00 12.34 3.52
C VAL A 294 -9.96 13.14 4.31
N TRP A 295 -9.36 14.18 3.72
CA TRP A 295 -8.28 15.00 4.30
C TRP A 295 -8.82 16.34 4.87
N ILE A 296 -8.73 16.60 6.19
CA ILE A 296 -9.17 17.87 6.84
C ILE A 296 -8.12 18.39 7.83
N GLY A 297 -7.00 18.89 7.31
CA GLY A 297 -5.92 19.43 8.15
C GLY A 297 -5.86 20.96 8.23
N LYS A 298 -6.01 21.67 7.12
CA LYS A 298 -5.54 23.08 7.04
C LYS A 298 -6.60 24.14 7.38
N THR A 299 -7.82 24.02 6.87
CA THR A 299 -8.79 25.14 6.91
C THR A 299 -9.43 25.34 8.29
N LEU A 300 -9.86 24.27 8.95
CA LEU A 300 -10.43 24.35 10.31
C LEU A 300 -9.39 24.71 11.37
N TYR A 301 -8.17 24.17 11.23
CA TYR A 301 -7.08 24.47 12.14
C TYR A 301 -6.64 25.93 12.03
N ARG A 302 -6.57 26.47 10.81
CA ARG A 302 -6.30 27.89 10.57
C ARG A 302 -7.39 28.77 11.17
N TRP A 303 -8.67 28.47 10.96
CA TRP A 303 -9.80 29.19 11.58
C TRP A 303 -9.72 29.17 13.12
N TYR A 304 -9.43 28.01 13.73
CA TYR A 304 -9.33 27.86 15.18
C TYR A 304 -8.20 28.70 15.78
N ILE A 305 -7.05 28.77 15.09
CA ILE A 305 -5.90 29.58 15.51
C ILE A 305 -6.16 31.08 15.28
N GLU A 306 -6.68 31.47 14.12
CA GLU A 306 -6.99 32.88 13.78
C GLU A 306 -8.06 33.50 14.68
N CYS A 307 -9.00 32.69 15.19
CA CYS A 307 -10.03 33.14 16.11
C CYS A 307 -9.60 33.10 17.58
N HIS A 308 -8.35 32.75 17.90
CA HIS A 308 -7.82 32.65 19.27
C HIS A 308 -8.66 31.75 20.20
N LEU A 309 -9.37 30.75 19.67
CA LEU A 309 -10.36 29.96 20.44
C LEU A 309 -9.72 29.13 21.57
N GLY A 310 -8.42 28.85 21.47
CA GLY A 310 -7.64 28.22 22.55
C GLY A 310 -7.46 29.09 23.79
N GLU A 311 -7.53 30.42 23.65
CA GLU A 311 -7.40 31.38 24.76
C GLU A 311 -8.72 31.54 25.53
N VAL A 312 -9.84 31.08 24.96
CA VAL A 312 -11.20 31.14 25.55
C VAL A 312 -11.64 29.79 26.15
N GLY A 313 -10.68 28.88 26.38
CA GLY A 313 -10.89 27.63 27.11
C GLY A 313 -11.35 26.42 26.27
N THR A 314 -11.29 26.49 24.92
CA THR A 314 -11.51 25.31 24.06
C THR A 314 -10.19 24.65 23.67
N CYS A 315 -10.17 23.35 23.37
CA CYS A 315 -8.95 22.64 22.99
C CYS A 315 -9.00 22.05 21.57
N LYS A 316 -7.81 21.90 20.95
CA LYS A 316 -7.65 21.31 19.62
C LYS A 316 -8.20 19.89 19.50
N LYS A 317 -8.21 19.13 20.60
CA LYS A 317 -8.80 17.77 20.65
C LYS A 317 -10.31 17.80 20.44
N ASN A 318 -11.00 18.79 20.99
CA ASN A 318 -12.44 18.95 20.81
C ASN A 318 -12.80 19.37 19.39
N LEU A 319 -11.99 20.23 18.75
CA LEU A 319 -12.16 20.60 17.34
C LEU A 319 -12.14 19.38 16.43
N LEU A 320 -11.16 18.49 16.64
CA LEU A 320 -11.02 17.24 15.89
C LEU A 320 -12.19 16.29 16.17
N LEU A 321 -12.63 16.19 17.43
CA LEU A 321 -13.78 15.37 17.81
C LEU A 321 -15.10 15.89 17.21
N ALA A 322 -15.33 17.21 17.24
CA ALA A 322 -16.50 17.85 16.64
C ALA A 322 -16.55 17.61 15.13
N TYR A 323 -15.40 17.69 14.46
CA TYR A 323 -15.30 17.40 13.04
C TYR A 323 -15.50 15.92 12.70
N TYR A 324 -14.92 15.03 13.51
CA TYR A 324 -15.14 13.59 13.41
C TYR A 324 -16.62 13.22 13.54
N LEU A 325 -17.31 13.82 14.50
CA LEU A 325 -18.75 13.60 14.70
C LEU A 325 -19.58 14.16 13.54
N ALA A 326 -19.25 15.35 13.02
CA ALA A 326 -19.92 15.92 11.86
C ALA A 326 -19.71 15.07 10.59
N THR A 327 -18.50 14.52 10.39
CA THR A 327 -18.20 13.62 9.26
C THR A 327 -18.77 12.23 9.39
N ALA A 328 -18.92 11.72 10.61
CA ALA A 328 -19.56 10.44 10.88
C ALA A 328 -21.10 10.50 10.69
N SER A 329 -21.65 11.70 10.78
CA SER A 329 -23.09 11.99 10.71
C SER A 329 -23.56 12.54 9.35
N ILE A 330 -22.75 13.35 8.65
CA ILE A 330 -23.03 13.90 7.31
C ILE A 330 -21.87 13.49 6.41
N PHE A 331 -22.02 12.44 5.60
CA PHE A 331 -20.89 11.79 4.93
C PHE A 331 -20.77 12.12 3.44
N GLU A 332 -21.82 12.67 2.85
CA GLU A 332 -21.95 13.02 1.44
C GLU A 332 -20.88 14.07 1.03
N PRO A 333 -20.06 13.81 0.00
CA PRO A 333 -18.94 14.69 -0.38
C PRO A 333 -19.35 16.16 -0.57
N GLU A 334 -20.50 16.39 -1.19
CA GLU A 334 -21.11 17.69 -1.50
C GLU A 334 -21.53 18.47 -0.24
N LYS A 335 -21.89 17.79 0.86
CA LYS A 335 -22.31 18.42 2.12
C LYS A 335 -21.13 18.87 3.02
N SER A 336 -20.03 19.25 2.39
CA SER A 336 -18.77 19.60 3.07
C SER A 336 -18.86 20.90 3.87
N LYS A 337 -19.63 21.88 3.38
CA LYS A 337 -19.86 23.16 4.06
C LYS A 337 -20.70 22.97 5.32
N GLU A 338 -21.66 22.05 5.29
CA GLU A 338 -22.54 21.69 6.39
C GLU A 338 -21.76 21.00 7.52
N ARG A 339 -20.81 20.10 7.17
CA ARG A 339 -19.89 19.51 8.15
C ARG A 339 -19.00 20.56 8.82
N LEU A 340 -18.45 21.48 8.03
CA LEU A 340 -17.62 22.57 8.53
C LEU A 340 -18.44 23.52 9.41
N ALA A 341 -19.67 23.84 9.00
CA ALA A 341 -20.60 24.68 9.75
C ALA A 341 -20.95 24.05 11.10
N TRP A 342 -21.35 22.79 11.11
CA TRP A 342 -21.63 22.06 12.34
C TRP A 342 -20.42 22.04 13.28
N THR A 343 -19.24 21.71 12.75
CA THR A 343 -18.00 21.68 13.55
C THR A 343 -17.69 23.04 14.17
N LYS A 344 -17.79 24.12 13.39
CA LYS A 344 -17.58 25.48 13.88
C LYS A 344 -18.60 25.86 14.95
N THR A 345 -19.88 25.57 14.72
CA THR A 345 -20.97 25.84 15.68
C THR A 345 -20.77 25.11 16.99
N LYS A 346 -20.42 23.82 16.96
CA LYS A 346 -20.16 23.02 18.17
C LYS A 346 -19.00 23.61 18.99
N ILE A 347 -17.90 24.00 18.33
CA ILE A 347 -16.75 24.58 19.02
C ILE A 347 -17.05 25.98 19.58
N LEU A 348 -17.89 26.77 18.92
CA LEU A 348 -18.36 28.04 19.47
C LEU A 348 -19.27 27.86 20.68
N MET A 349 -20.15 26.85 20.68
CA MET A 349 -20.97 26.51 21.85
C MET A 349 -20.09 26.11 23.04
N GLU A 350 -19.09 25.26 22.82
CA GLU A 350 -18.11 24.90 23.86
C GLU A 350 -17.31 26.12 24.35
N ALA A 351 -16.95 27.05 23.47
CA ALA A 351 -16.29 28.30 23.85
C ALA A 351 -17.18 29.19 24.72
N ILE A 352 -18.49 29.28 24.43
CA ILE A 352 -19.46 30.02 25.25
C ILE A 352 -19.61 29.41 26.63
N VAL A 353 -19.76 28.09 26.70
CA VAL A 353 -19.89 27.36 27.96
C VAL A 353 -18.64 27.55 28.81
N SER A 354 -17.45 27.31 28.22
CA SER A 354 -16.15 27.46 28.90
C SER A 354 -15.88 28.91 29.36
N TYR A 355 -16.29 29.91 28.57
CA TYR A 355 -16.19 31.33 28.95
C TYR A 355 -17.00 31.65 30.21
N PHE A 356 -18.25 31.18 30.30
CA PHE A 356 -19.12 31.45 31.45
C PHE A 356 -18.83 30.60 32.68
N GLU A 357 -18.21 29.43 32.51
CA GLU A 357 -17.73 28.56 33.58
C GLU A 357 -16.44 29.11 34.22
N ASN A 358 -15.49 29.60 33.42
CA ASN A 358 -14.22 30.14 33.91
C ASN A 358 -14.37 31.50 34.63
N GLU A 359 -15.34 32.34 34.24
CA GLU A 359 -15.54 33.67 34.87
C GLU A 359 -16.46 33.66 36.11
N GLY A 360 -17.02 32.51 36.52
CA GLY A 360 -17.94 32.45 37.67
C GLY A 360 -19.20 33.31 37.47
N SER A 361 -19.75 33.30 36.26
CA SER A 361 -20.73 34.30 35.81
C SER A 361 -22.07 34.24 36.55
N SER A 362 -22.48 35.36 37.15
CA SER A 362 -23.84 35.54 37.68
C SER A 362 -24.87 35.66 36.55
N ALA A 363 -26.16 35.41 36.84
CA ALA A 363 -27.26 35.60 35.89
C ALA A 363 -27.33 37.04 35.31
N GLU A 364 -26.71 38.01 35.98
CA GLU A 364 -26.61 39.39 35.51
C GLU A 364 -25.48 39.60 34.49
N HIS A 365 -24.35 38.90 34.65
CA HIS A 365 -23.27 38.87 33.66
C HIS A 365 -23.72 38.23 32.34
N ARG A 366 -24.47 37.12 32.40
CA ARG A 366 -25.06 36.49 31.20
C ARG A 366 -26.03 37.43 30.48
N ARG A 367 -26.86 38.16 31.25
CA ARG A 367 -27.77 39.20 30.71
C ARG A 367 -27.03 40.43 30.15
N ALA A 368 -25.86 40.77 30.68
CA ALA A 368 -25.01 41.83 30.13
C ALA A 368 -24.40 41.41 28.79
N PHE A 369 -23.83 40.20 28.71
CA PHE A 369 -23.33 39.61 27.47
C PHE A 369 -24.40 39.55 26.37
N LEU A 370 -25.61 39.08 26.70
CA LEU A 370 -26.73 39.05 25.75
C LEU A 370 -27.15 40.45 25.28
N ARG A 371 -27.12 41.45 26.16
CA ARG A 371 -27.40 42.84 25.78
C ARG A 371 -26.35 43.40 24.84
N GLU A 372 -25.08 43.10 25.09
CA GLU A 372 -23.96 43.54 24.25
C GLU A 372 -23.97 42.87 22.86
N PHE A 373 -24.15 41.54 22.83
CA PHE A 373 -24.31 40.77 21.59
C PHE A 373 -25.48 41.30 20.74
N ARG A 374 -26.64 41.58 21.36
CA ARG A 374 -27.81 42.15 20.68
C ARG A 374 -27.57 43.56 20.16
N LYS A 375 -26.84 44.39 20.91
CA LYS A 375 -26.57 45.80 20.54
C LYS A 375 -25.66 45.92 19.32
N ILE A 376 -24.76 44.96 19.13
CA ILE A 376 -23.84 44.92 17.97
C ILE A 376 -24.52 44.27 16.76
N GLY A 377 -25.38 43.26 16.97
CA GLY A 377 -26.13 42.60 15.89
C GLY A 377 -27.24 43.44 15.24
N SER A 378 -27.78 44.46 15.94
CA SER A 378 -28.92 45.26 15.47
C SER A 378 -28.55 46.53 14.69
N ASN A 379 -27.27 46.80 14.43
CA ASN A 379 -26.81 48.06 13.84
C ASN A 379 -26.09 47.79 12.51
N GLU A 380 -26.80 47.84 11.38
CA GLU A 380 -26.26 47.56 10.03
C GLU A 380 -25.01 48.41 9.69
N ASP A 381 -24.92 49.63 10.22
CA ASP A 381 -23.77 50.54 10.01
C ASP A 381 -22.51 50.18 10.83
N CYS A 382 -22.62 49.36 11.89
CA CYS A 382 -21.45 48.90 12.66
C CYS A 382 -20.76 47.71 12.00
N ALA A 383 -21.51 46.82 11.33
CA ALA A 383 -20.95 45.64 10.66
C ALA A 383 -20.05 46.02 9.47
N ASN A 384 -20.35 47.12 8.76
CA ASN A 384 -19.55 47.61 7.64
C ASN A 384 -18.34 48.46 8.06
N ASN A 385 -18.40 49.16 9.21
CA ASN A 385 -17.32 50.08 9.63
C ASN A 385 -16.21 49.44 10.48
N MET A 386 -16.30 48.15 10.83
CA MET A 386 -15.25 47.44 11.60
C MET A 386 -14.12 46.84 10.75
N TRP A 387 -14.19 46.95 9.41
CA TRP A 387 -13.11 46.47 8.53
C TRP A 387 -11.83 47.35 8.57
N HIS A 388 -11.90 48.55 9.17
CA HIS A 388 -10.81 49.54 9.08
C HIS A 388 -10.38 50.26 10.36
N LYS A 389 -10.68 49.74 11.57
CA LYS A 389 -10.05 50.25 12.80
C LYS A 389 -9.51 49.13 13.68
N GLU A 390 -8.21 48.86 13.51
CA GLU A 390 -7.38 48.45 14.65
C GLU A 390 -7.45 49.55 15.71
N THR A 391 -8.17 49.32 16.80
CA THR A 391 -7.67 49.63 18.16
C THR A 391 -8.67 49.17 19.24
N ILE A 392 -8.19 48.21 20.04
CA ILE A 392 -8.22 48.22 21.51
C ILE A 392 -9.61 48.46 22.12
N LEU A 393 -10.38 47.38 22.27
CA LEU A 393 -11.28 47.12 23.42
C LEU A 393 -11.66 45.63 23.42
N GLY A 394 -10.99 44.83 24.26
CA GLY A 394 -11.44 43.52 24.73
C GLY A 394 -11.22 42.31 23.81
N GLN A 395 -10.31 41.41 24.21
CA GLN A 395 -10.27 40.00 23.80
C GLN A 395 -11.54 39.27 24.30
N GLY A 396 -12.67 39.48 23.61
CA GLY A 396 -13.98 38.95 24.02
C GLY A 396 -14.53 37.92 23.03
N LEU A 397 -15.39 37.02 23.54
CA LEU A 397 -16.06 35.99 22.74
C LEU A 397 -17.11 36.56 21.75
N VAL A 398 -17.69 37.73 22.04
CA VAL A 398 -18.76 38.37 21.26
C VAL A 398 -18.35 38.70 19.80
N PRO A 399 -17.22 39.37 19.51
CA PRO A 399 -16.76 39.60 18.14
C PRO A 399 -16.45 38.32 17.34
N ILE A 400 -15.93 37.28 17.99
CA ILE A 400 -15.61 35.98 17.36
C ILE A 400 -16.90 35.26 16.92
N LEU A 401 -17.92 35.27 17.79
CA LEU A 401 -19.24 34.73 17.49
C LEU A 401 -19.89 35.45 16.31
N LEU A 402 -19.89 36.79 16.31
CA LEU A 402 -20.48 37.58 15.23
C LEU A 402 -19.76 37.38 13.89
N ARG A 403 -18.43 37.34 13.87
CA ARG A 403 -17.64 37.09 12.66
C ARG A 403 -17.93 35.70 12.09
N THR A 404 -17.98 34.68 12.94
CA THR A 404 -18.22 33.30 12.49
C THR A 404 -19.67 33.08 12.08
N LEU A 405 -20.64 33.64 12.81
CA LEU A 405 -22.05 33.60 12.44
C LEU A 405 -22.31 34.28 11.09
N ASN A 406 -21.72 35.46 10.84
CA ASN A 406 -21.85 36.14 9.55
C ASN A 406 -21.24 35.31 8.40
N GLN A 407 -20.10 34.65 8.63
CA GLN A 407 -19.52 33.75 7.63
C GLN A 407 -20.43 32.55 7.36
N LEU A 408 -20.97 31.92 8.40
CA LEU A 408 -21.90 30.78 8.28
C LEU A 408 -23.21 31.20 7.61
N LEU A 409 -23.68 32.43 7.84
CA LEU A 409 -24.87 33.01 7.20
C LEU A 409 -24.64 33.27 5.71
N VAL A 410 -23.49 33.85 5.34
CA VAL A 410 -23.10 34.03 3.94
C VAL A 410 -22.96 32.68 3.23
N ASP A 411 -22.33 31.70 3.89
CA ASP A 411 -22.19 30.35 3.36
C ASP A 411 -23.57 29.66 3.22
N ALA A 412 -24.51 29.88 4.14
CA ALA A 412 -25.88 29.37 4.07
C ALA A 412 -26.71 30.05 2.99
N GLN A 413 -26.63 31.37 2.82
CA GLN A 413 -27.30 32.11 1.74
C GLN A 413 -26.78 31.70 0.36
N LEU A 414 -25.47 31.50 0.21
CA LEU A 414 -24.85 31.03 -1.04
C LEU A 414 -25.24 29.59 -1.40
N THR A 415 -25.60 28.77 -0.39
CA THR A 415 -25.86 27.33 -0.60
C THR A 415 -27.36 27.02 -0.66
N HIS A 416 -28.21 27.74 0.09
CA HIS A 416 -29.63 27.40 0.28
C HIS A 416 -30.62 28.56 0.01
N GLY A 417 -30.14 29.78 -0.28
CA GLY A 417 -30.97 30.88 -0.80
C GLY A 417 -31.84 31.65 0.21
N GLU A 418 -31.83 31.32 1.50
CA GLU A 418 -32.66 31.99 2.53
C GLU A 418 -31.84 32.69 3.63
N ASP A 419 -32.34 33.83 4.13
CA ASP A 419 -31.75 34.57 5.27
C ASP A 419 -32.36 34.07 6.60
N ILE A 420 -31.62 33.22 7.31
CA ILE A 420 -32.07 32.56 8.55
C ILE A 420 -31.94 33.43 9.83
N ARG A 421 -31.64 34.73 9.71
CA ARG A 421 -31.43 35.65 10.85
C ARG A 421 -32.60 35.69 11.83
N ASP A 422 -33.83 35.69 11.31
CA ASP A 422 -35.04 35.84 12.13
C ASP A 422 -35.32 34.57 12.96
N ASN A 423 -35.08 33.39 12.40
CA ASN A 423 -35.28 32.10 13.09
C ASN A 423 -34.28 31.90 14.25
N LEU A 424 -33.03 32.35 14.08
CA LEU A 424 -32.00 32.25 15.11
C LEU A 424 -32.24 33.25 16.26
N HIS A 425 -32.76 34.44 15.93
CA HIS A 425 -33.17 35.43 16.93
C HIS A 425 -34.37 34.95 17.77
N GLN A 426 -35.30 34.20 17.16
CA GLN A 426 -36.45 33.60 17.82
C GLN A 426 -36.06 32.48 18.80
N ALA A 427 -35.15 31.58 18.39
CA ALA A 427 -34.72 30.43 19.21
C ALA A 427 -33.96 30.81 20.48
N ILE A 428 -33.31 31.99 20.51
CA ILE A 428 -32.61 32.50 21.70
C ILE A 428 -33.58 33.13 22.71
N HIS A 429 -34.83 33.38 22.32
CA HIS A 429 -35.84 34.02 23.17
C HIS A 429 -36.57 33.06 24.12
N ASP A 430 -36.57 31.77 23.80
CA ASP A 430 -37.34 30.74 24.51
C ASP A 430 -36.43 29.66 25.07
N ASN A 431 -35.93 29.82 26.31
CA ASN A 431 -35.69 28.73 27.26
C ASN A 431 -35.05 29.24 28.56
N ASP A 432 -35.88 29.42 29.58
CA ASP A 432 -35.49 29.32 30.99
C ASP A 432 -35.80 27.89 31.45
N GLU A 433 -34.89 27.32 32.26
CA GLU A 433 -34.90 26.00 32.93
C GLU A 433 -34.20 24.82 32.21
N PHE A 434 -33.06 24.42 32.77
CA PHE A 434 -32.40 23.12 32.54
C PHE A 434 -32.37 22.35 33.85
N ASN A 435 -32.83 21.10 33.87
CA ASN A 435 -32.53 20.17 34.97
C ASN A 435 -32.38 18.70 34.51
N THR A 436 -31.17 18.18 34.74
CA THR A 436 -30.73 16.80 35.12
C THR A 436 -31.21 15.53 34.38
N THR A 437 -30.31 14.97 33.55
CA THR A 437 -29.76 13.58 33.45
C THR A 437 -30.59 12.31 33.71
N LEU A 438 -31.93 12.34 33.71
CA LEU A 438 -32.75 11.11 33.59
C LEU A 438 -33.82 11.21 32.50
N GLN A 439 -33.74 12.26 31.68
CA GLN A 439 -34.72 12.59 30.64
C GLN A 439 -34.24 12.22 29.21
N ILE A 440 -32.93 11.98 29.00
CA ILE A 440 -32.31 11.86 27.67
C ILE A 440 -32.91 10.72 26.82
N GLU A 441 -33.26 9.57 27.39
CA GLU A 441 -33.84 8.46 26.61
C GLU A 441 -35.30 8.71 26.22
N SER A 442 -36.08 9.36 27.09
CA SER A 442 -37.45 9.76 26.81
C SER A 442 -37.49 10.91 25.80
N ASP A 443 -36.62 11.90 25.96
CA ASP A 443 -36.49 13.05 25.06
C ASP A 443 -35.98 12.62 23.68
N MET A 444 -35.07 11.64 23.61
CA MET A 444 -34.61 11.08 22.33
C MET A 444 -35.72 10.29 21.62
N GLN A 445 -36.58 9.57 22.36
CA GLN A 445 -37.75 8.90 21.78
C GLN A 445 -38.80 9.91 21.29
N GLU A 446 -39.00 11.00 22.02
CA GLU A 446 -39.90 12.09 21.64
C GLU A 446 -39.36 12.89 20.43
N VAL A 447 -38.06 13.17 20.37
CA VAL A 447 -37.38 13.79 19.21
C VAL A 447 -37.44 12.89 17.98
N VAL A 448 -37.22 11.58 18.13
CA VAL A 448 -37.40 10.61 17.04
C VAL A 448 -38.86 10.57 16.58
N GLN A 449 -39.83 10.59 17.50
CA GLN A 449 -41.25 10.60 17.18
C GLN A 449 -41.67 11.87 16.44
N LEU A 450 -41.18 13.05 16.85
CA LEU A 450 -41.41 14.32 16.17
C LEU A 450 -40.80 14.35 14.75
N VAL A 451 -39.60 13.77 14.59
CA VAL A 451 -38.90 13.69 13.29
C VAL A 451 -39.56 12.68 12.34
N VAL A 452 -40.07 11.55 12.86
CA VAL A 452 -40.64 10.44 12.07
C VAL A 452 -42.14 10.62 11.77
N CYS A 453 -42.91 11.31 12.64
CA CYS A 453 -44.38 11.33 12.56
C CYS A 453 -45.04 12.68 12.22
N ALA A 454 -44.30 13.78 12.06
CA ALA A 454 -44.92 15.04 11.63
C ALA A 454 -45.45 14.94 10.18
N SER A 455 -46.70 15.35 9.96
CA SER A 455 -47.38 15.35 8.66
C SER A 455 -46.54 16.02 7.57
N SER A 456 -46.81 15.65 6.31
CA SER A 456 -46.07 16.00 5.09
C SER A 456 -45.79 17.49 4.84
N ASP A 457 -46.30 18.41 5.67
CA ASP A 457 -46.52 19.79 5.27
C ASP A 457 -45.67 20.85 5.99
N ASP A 458 -44.74 20.55 6.92
CA ASP A 458 -44.09 21.68 7.65
C ASP A 458 -42.57 21.66 7.91
N ILE A 459 -41.82 20.58 7.66
CA ILE A 459 -40.34 20.64 7.80
C ILE A 459 -39.65 19.79 6.74
N ASP A 460 -38.68 20.39 6.06
CA ASP A 460 -37.83 19.81 5.02
C ASP A 460 -37.16 18.48 5.50
N PRO A 461 -37.21 17.40 4.69
CA PRO A 461 -36.60 16.10 5.02
C PRO A 461 -35.09 16.14 5.32
N ASP A 462 -34.32 17.03 4.68
CA ASP A 462 -32.88 17.18 4.92
C ASP A 462 -32.59 17.84 6.27
N ILE A 463 -33.45 18.77 6.71
CA ILE A 463 -33.37 19.38 8.05
C ILE A 463 -33.66 18.32 9.12
N LYS A 464 -34.67 17.48 8.90
CA LYS A 464 -35.05 16.36 9.79
C LYS A 464 -33.90 15.35 9.99
N GLN A 465 -33.22 14.96 8.91
CA GLN A 465 -32.06 14.06 8.98
C GLN A 465 -30.86 14.71 9.68
N THR A 466 -30.64 16.00 9.47
CA THR A 466 -29.55 16.75 10.12
C THR A 466 -29.73 16.81 11.64
N PHE A 467 -30.95 17.10 12.13
CA PHE A 467 -31.25 17.08 13.57
C PHE A 467 -31.05 15.70 14.20
N LEU A 468 -31.51 14.64 13.53
CA LEU A 468 -31.32 13.26 13.98
C LEU A 468 -29.83 12.88 14.05
N ALA A 469 -29.04 13.31 13.06
CA ALA A 469 -27.60 13.03 13.00
C ALA A 469 -26.81 13.79 14.10
N VAL A 470 -27.24 15.01 14.43
CA VAL A 470 -26.69 15.82 15.53
C VAL A 470 -26.97 15.17 16.88
N ALA A 471 -28.21 14.76 17.14
CA ALA A 471 -28.61 14.12 18.38
C ALA A 471 -27.84 12.80 18.64
N LYS A 472 -27.69 11.95 17.61
CA LYS A 472 -26.89 10.71 17.66
C LYS A 472 -25.43 10.95 18.04
N SER A 473 -24.83 12.04 17.55
CA SER A 473 -23.42 12.35 17.78
C SER A 473 -23.12 12.79 19.23
N TYR A 474 -24.06 13.50 19.87
CA TYR A 474 -23.93 13.91 21.27
C TYR A 474 -24.10 12.71 22.20
N TYR A 475 -25.00 11.79 21.86
CA TYR A 475 -25.16 10.53 22.58
C TYR A 475 -23.90 9.64 22.51
N TYR A 476 -23.29 9.52 21.33
CA TYR A 476 -22.04 8.79 21.11
C TYR A 476 -20.87 9.36 21.95
N ALA A 477 -20.72 10.68 21.98
CA ALA A 477 -19.67 11.33 22.78
C ALA A 477 -19.88 11.19 24.31
N ALA A 478 -21.13 11.03 24.76
CA ALA A 478 -21.46 10.88 26.18
C ALA A 478 -21.27 9.45 26.72
N HIS A 479 -21.25 8.43 25.86
CA HIS A 479 -21.26 7.01 26.28
C HIS A 479 -19.96 6.23 25.98
N PHE A 480 -19.06 6.71 25.11
CA PHE A 480 -17.80 6.02 24.79
C PHE A 480 -16.58 6.64 25.49
N THR A 481 -15.64 5.80 25.93
CA THR A 481 -14.45 6.26 26.67
C THR A 481 -13.43 6.96 25.76
N PRO A 482 -12.64 7.93 26.27
CA PRO A 482 -11.60 8.61 25.49
C PRO A 482 -10.59 7.68 24.81
N ALA A 483 -10.26 6.53 25.41
CA ALA A 483 -9.31 5.57 24.86
C ALA A 483 -9.85 4.85 23.60
N THR A 484 -11.15 4.55 23.57
CA THR A 484 -11.81 3.94 22.40
C THR A 484 -11.85 4.91 21.22
N ILE A 485 -12.07 6.20 21.52
CA ILE A 485 -12.06 7.28 20.53
C ILE A 485 -10.64 7.49 19.97
N ASP A 486 -9.61 7.49 20.83
CA ASP A 486 -8.21 7.66 20.43
C ASP A 486 -7.70 6.48 19.56
N PHE A 487 -8.16 5.23 19.80
CA PHE A 487 -7.83 4.05 18.99
C PHE A 487 -8.35 4.14 17.55
N HIS A 488 -9.60 4.58 17.35
CA HIS A 488 -10.18 4.75 16.01
C HIS A 488 -9.50 5.87 15.20
N ILE A 489 -9.05 6.94 15.87
CA ILE A 489 -8.30 8.04 15.25
C ILE A 489 -6.91 7.59 14.77
N ALA A 490 -6.22 6.73 15.54
CA ALA A 490 -4.88 6.25 15.21
C ALA A 490 -4.84 5.39 13.93
N LYS A 491 -5.88 4.59 13.66
CA LYS A 491 -5.95 3.67 12.51
C LYS A 491 -6.07 4.40 11.16
N VAL A 492 -6.80 5.51 11.12
CA VAL A 492 -6.94 6.34 9.90
C VAL A 492 -5.66 7.11 9.59
N ASN A 493 -4.96 7.61 10.61
CA ASN A 493 -3.70 8.33 10.44
C ASN A 493 -2.55 7.46 9.90
N ALA A 494 -2.56 6.14 10.14
CA ALA A 494 -1.52 5.24 9.65
C ALA A 494 -1.62 4.98 8.13
N ILE A 495 -2.83 4.86 7.58
CA ILE A 495 -3.06 4.63 6.14
C ILE A 495 -2.68 5.87 5.32
N GLY A 496 -3.07 7.06 5.78
CA GLY A 496 -2.67 8.32 5.13
C GLY A 496 -1.15 8.48 5.05
N LYS A 497 -0.42 8.11 6.10
CA LYS A 497 1.05 8.15 6.11
C LYS A 497 1.68 7.16 5.13
N ILE A 498 1.17 5.94 5.02
CA ILE A 498 1.66 4.95 4.04
C ILE A 498 1.51 5.53 2.62
N LYS A 499 0.35 6.10 2.30
CA LYS A 499 0.09 6.71 0.99
C LYS A 499 1.03 7.89 0.69
N GLU A 500 1.24 8.79 1.66
CA GLU A 500 2.19 9.90 1.54
C GLU A 500 3.62 9.42 1.22
N HIS A 501 4.09 8.39 1.94
CA HIS A 501 5.40 7.78 1.66
C HIS A 501 5.45 7.13 0.27
N VAL A 502 4.41 6.38 -0.13
CA VAL A 502 4.32 5.73 -1.45
C VAL A 502 4.33 6.76 -2.59
N ASP A 503 3.53 7.81 -2.49
CA ASP A 503 3.44 8.85 -3.52
C ASP A 503 4.75 9.64 -3.62
N SER A 504 5.39 9.92 -2.48
CA SER A 504 6.73 10.52 -2.44
C SER A 504 7.76 9.63 -3.14
N ILE A 505 7.81 8.33 -2.83
CA ILE A 505 8.75 7.39 -3.46
C ILE A 505 8.46 7.24 -4.96
N ARG A 506 7.18 7.17 -5.37
CA ARG A 506 6.80 7.09 -6.79
C ARG A 506 7.25 8.33 -7.54
N SER A 507 7.10 9.52 -6.96
CA SER A 507 7.60 10.77 -7.52
C SER A 507 9.12 10.74 -7.66
N THR A 508 9.85 10.32 -6.62
CA THR A 508 11.31 10.18 -6.65
C THR A 508 11.76 9.22 -7.75
N LEU A 509 11.19 8.01 -7.80
CA LEU A 509 11.49 7.00 -8.83
C LEU A 509 11.17 7.48 -10.25
N GLY A 510 10.07 8.24 -10.42
CA GLY A 510 9.69 8.85 -11.69
C GLY A 510 10.64 9.96 -12.15
N SER A 511 11.40 10.55 -11.23
CA SER A 511 12.40 11.60 -11.51
C SER A 511 13.83 11.09 -11.67
N LEU A 512 14.06 9.77 -11.58
CA LEU A 512 15.41 9.17 -11.72
C LEU A 512 16.00 9.44 -13.11
N ASN A 513 17.09 10.20 -13.13
CA ASN A 513 17.82 10.57 -14.34
C ASN A 513 19.24 9.97 -14.31
N ASN A 514 20.24 10.84 -14.16
CA ASN A 514 21.66 10.52 -14.25
C ASN A 514 22.33 10.23 -12.89
N GLY A 515 21.54 10.18 -11.81
CA GLY A 515 22.01 10.00 -10.42
C GLY A 515 21.83 11.23 -9.54
N ASP A 516 21.19 11.07 -8.37
CA ASP A 516 21.16 12.06 -7.29
C ASP A 516 22.17 11.67 -6.19
N MET A 517 23.17 12.53 -5.99
CA MET A 517 24.23 12.27 -5.02
C MET A 517 24.85 13.53 -4.42
N SER A 518 25.55 13.33 -3.30
CA SER A 518 26.28 14.40 -2.63
C SER A 518 27.51 14.87 -3.42
N ILE A 519 27.83 16.16 -3.27
CA ILE A 519 28.94 16.84 -3.94
C ILE A 519 30.29 16.45 -3.31
N SER A 520 31.32 16.28 -4.15
CA SER A 520 32.71 16.03 -3.72
C SER A 520 33.50 17.34 -3.70
N ALA A 521 33.94 17.75 -2.52
CA ALA A 521 34.77 18.95 -2.37
C ALA A 521 36.14 18.80 -3.07
N TYR A 522 36.73 17.59 -3.02
CA TYR A 522 37.96 17.26 -3.73
C TYR A 522 37.82 17.45 -5.25
N ASP A 523 36.78 16.86 -5.86
CA ASP A 523 36.59 16.97 -7.32
C ASP A 523 36.23 18.40 -7.74
N THR A 524 35.40 19.08 -6.95
CA THR A 524 35.04 20.49 -7.18
C THR A 524 36.28 21.38 -7.17
N ALA A 525 37.24 21.12 -6.29
CA ALA A 525 38.51 21.82 -6.27
C ALA A 525 39.35 21.58 -7.54
N TRP A 526 39.38 20.36 -8.07
CA TRP A 526 40.06 20.08 -9.34
C TRP A 526 39.42 20.78 -10.53
N VAL A 527 38.08 20.81 -10.59
CA VAL A 527 37.37 21.55 -11.64
C VAL A 527 37.61 23.06 -11.52
N ALA A 528 37.68 23.57 -10.29
CA ALA A 528 37.99 24.98 -10.01
C ALA A 528 39.40 25.41 -10.44
N LEU A 529 40.35 24.47 -10.61
CA LEU A 529 41.71 24.76 -11.06
C LEU A 529 41.83 24.95 -12.58
N VAL A 530 40.81 24.59 -13.36
CA VAL A 530 40.84 24.73 -14.82
C VAL A 530 40.89 26.21 -15.18
N GLU A 531 41.96 26.64 -15.84
CA GLU A 531 42.09 27.99 -16.39
C GLU A 531 41.16 28.19 -17.59
N ASP A 532 40.65 29.41 -17.76
CA ASP A 532 39.84 29.78 -18.92
C ASP A 532 40.60 29.51 -20.23
N LEU A 533 40.01 28.67 -21.08
CA LEU A 533 40.61 28.25 -22.34
C LEU A 533 40.73 29.39 -23.35
N GLN A 534 39.97 30.46 -23.18
CA GLN A 534 40.08 31.68 -24.01
C GLN A 534 41.21 32.61 -23.59
N GLY A 535 41.91 32.32 -22.48
CA GLY A 535 43.11 33.04 -22.07
C GLY A 535 42.82 34.34 -21.30
N ASN A 536 41.65 34.49 -20.68
CA ASN A 536 41.36 35.67 -19.84
C ASN A 536 42.08 35.65 -18.47
N GLY A 537 42.84 34.60 -18.17
CA GLY A 537 43.64 34.47 -16.94
C GLY A 537 42.82 34.24 -15.66
N GLY A 538 41.53 33.91 -15.78
CA GLY A 538 40.64 33.54 -14.68
C GLY A 538 40.22 32.07 -14.73
N PRO A 539 39.43 31.60 -13.75
CA PRO A 539 38.93 30.23 -13.72
C PRO A 539 37.87 30.00 -14.81
N GLN A 540 37.94 28.86 -15.49
CA GLN A 540 36.92 28.40 -16.44
C GLN A 540 35.56 28.21 -15.76
N PHE A 541 35.57 27.77 -14.49
CA PHE A 541 34.38 27.47 -13.69
C PHE A 541 34.36 28.26 -12.37
N PRO A 542 34.06 29.57 -12.39
CA PRO A 542 34.08 30.41 -11.19
C PRO A 542 33.06 29.96 -10.13
N ARG A 543 31.95 29.34 -10.54
CA ARG A 543 30.93 28.79 -9.64
C ARG A 543 31.46 27.68 -8.71
N CYS A 544 32.48 26.94 -9.14
CA CYS A 544 33.13 25.94 -8.30
C CYS A 544 33.86 26.59 -7.12
N LEU A 545 34.51 27.74 -7.33
CA LEU A 545 35.18 28.49 -6.25
C LEU A 545 34.17 29.10 -5.28
N GLU A 546 33.04 29.58 -5.78
CA GLU A 546 31.92 30.06 -4.96
C GLU A 546 31.36 28.91 -4.10
N TRP A 547 31.14 27.73 -4.69
CA TRP A 547 30.72 26.55 -3.95
C TRP A 547 31.72 26.18 -2.85
N ILE A 548 33.02 26.12 -3.15
CA ILE A 548 34.07 25.80 -2.17
C ILE A 548 34.04 26.81 -1.02
N SER A 549 33.94 28.11 -1.34
CA SER A 549 33.87 29.16 -0.32
C SER A 549 32.65 28.99 0.59
N ASN A 550 31.49 28.68 0.03
CA ASN A 550 30.23 28.59 0.78
C ASN A 550 30.08 27.30 1.60
N ASN A 551 30.88 26.26 1.33
CA ASN A 551 30.71 24.92 1.92
C ASN A 551 31.87 24.46 2.83
N GLN A 552 32.69 25.38 3.35
CA GLN A 552 33.66 25.05 4.40
C GLN A 552 32.92 24.68 5.70
N LEU A 553 33.28 23.54 6.31
CA LEU A 553 32.71 23.07 7.56
C LEU A 553 33.14 23.95 8.75
N PRO A 554 32.40 23.92 9.88
CA PRO A 554 32.71 24.74 11.05
C PRO A 554 34.11 24.52 11.65
N ASP A 555 34.67 23.32 11.48
CA ASP A 555 36.03 22.96 11.92
C ASP A 555 37.14 23.42 10.96
N GLY A 556 36.79 24.10 9.86
CA GLY A 556 37.72 24.56 8.84
C GLY A 556 37.98 23.56 7.71
N SER A 557 37.48 22.32 7.82
CA SER A 557 37.65 21.30 6.79
C SER A 557 36.60 21.37 5.67
N TRP A 558 36.80 20.53 4.66
CA TRP A 558 35.78 20.13 3.68
C TRP A 558 35.69 18.59 3.65
N GLY A 559 34.51 18.04 3.33
CA GLY A 559 34.24 16.59 3.27
C GLY A 559 32.81 16.26 3.73
N ASP A 560 32.52 14.99 4.02
CA ASP A 560 31.19 14.60 4.55
C ASP A 560 30.95 15.24 5.93
N ALA A 561 29.81 15.92 6.08
CA ALA A 561 29.49 16.69 7.29
C ALA A 561 29.03 15.82 8.46
N LEU A 562 28.52 14.62 8.20
CA LEU A 562 27.90 13.73 9.19
C LEU A 562 28.87 12.67 9.72
N ILE A 563 29.78 12.18 8.86
CA ILE A 563 30.81 11.21 9.23
C ILE A 563 32.20 11.83 9.13
N PHE A 564 32.94 11.77 10.22
CA PHE A 564 34.36 12.14 10.22
C PHE A 564 35.22 10.95 9.78
N LYS A 565 35.90 11.11 8.64
CA LYS A 565 37.00 10.23 8.21
C LYS A 565 38.20 11.11 7.88
N ALA A 566 39.33 10.90 8.54
CA ALA A 566 40.52 11.73 8.40
C ALA A 566 41.00 11.80 6.93
N SER A 567 41.01 10.68 6.20
CA SER A 567 41.40 10.66 4.79
C SER A 567 40.48 11.54 3.92
N ASP A 568 39.17 11.51 4.17
CA ASP A 568 38.17 12.30 3.43
C ASP A 568 38.32 13.79 3.70
N ARG A 569 38.43 14.13 4.99
CA ARG A 569 38.60 15.53 5.41
C ARG A 569 39.92 16.12 4.93
N LEU A 570 41.02 15.38 5.05
CA LEU A 570 42.34 15.89 4.70
C LEU A 570 42.53 16.06 3.20
N ILE A 571 42.11 15.08 2.37
CA ILE A 571 42.24 15.19 0.91
C ILE A 571 41.37 16.31 0.35
N SER A 572 40.13 16.41 0.81
CA SER A 572 39.18 17.45 0.38
C SER A 572 39.64 18.84 0.81
N THR A 573 40.08 18.99 2.06
CA THR A 573 40.55 20.27 2.60
C THR A 573 41.80 20.75 1.87
N LEU A 574 42.78 19.87 1.64
CA LEU A 574 44.00 20.24 0.92
C LEU A 574 43.70 20.67 -0.52
N ALA A 575 42.82 19.95 -1.22
CA ALA A 575 42.40 20.31 -2.57
C ALA A 575 41.72 21.68 -2.61
N CYS A 576 40.75 21.94 -1.71
CA CYS A 576 40.07 23.24 -1.62
C CYS A 576 41.03 24.39 -1.29
N VAL A 577 41.96 24.18 -0.36
CA VAL A 577 43.00 25.16 -0.03
C VAL A 577 43.85 25.49 -1.26
N ILE A 578 44.29 24.47 -2.00
CA ILE A 578 45.05 24.64 -3.24
C ILE A 578 44.25 25.47 -4.25
N ALA A 579 42.97 25.13 -4.49
CA ALA A 579 42.12 25.88 -5.42
C ALA A 579 41.96 27.35 -5.01
N LEU A 580 41.64 27.64 -3.75
CA LEU A 580 41.49 29.02 -3.26
C LEU A 580 42.80 29.81 -3.34
N LYS A 581 43.93 29.15 -3.04
CA LYS A 581 45.27 29.75 -3.08
C LYS A 581 45.71 30.07 -4.51
N SER A 582 45.47 29.17 -5.46
CA SER A 582 45.81 29.36 -6.89
C SER A 582 45.18 30.62 -7.48
N TRP A 583 43.96 30.95 -7.05
CA TRP A 583 43.24 32.15 -7.49
C TRP A 583 43.35 33.35 -6.54
N ASN A 584 44.11 33.21 -5.45
CA ASN A 584 44.32 34.23 -4.42
C ASN A 584 43.00 34.82 -3.85
N ILE A 585 42.03 33.94 -3.56
CA ILE A 585 40.73 34.30 -2.98
C ILE A 585 40.52 33.66 -1.60
N HIS A 586 39.67 34.26 -0.77
CA HIS A 586 39.31 33.76 0.56
C HIS A 586 40.49 33.29 1.45
N PRO A 587 41.48 34.18 1.71
CA PRO A 587 42.66 33.82 2.52
C PRO A 587 42.29 33.39 3.95
N ASP A 588 41.16 33.86 4.47
CA ASP A 588 40.60 33.47 5.76
C ASP A 588 40.19 31.99 5.80
N LYS A 589 39.56 31.50 4.72
CA LYS A 589 39.16 30.09 4.59
C LYS A 589 40.37 29.19 4.40
N THR A 590 41.33 29.64 3.59
CA THR A 590 42.62 28.97 3.40
C THR A 590 43.36 28.78 4.73
N LYS A 591 43.41 29.84 5.57
CA LYS A 591 44.04 29.76 6.89
C LYS A 591 43.37 28.70 7.78
N LYS A 592 42.04 28.70 7.87
CA LYS A 592 41.28 27.72 8.66
C LYS A 592 41.49 26.28 8.16
N GLY A 593 41.50 26.07 6.84
CA GLY A 593 41.77 24.76 6.25
C GLY A 593 43.16 24.24 6.60
N MET A 594 44.16 25.11 6.60
CA MET A 594 45.53 24.74 7.01
C MET A 594 45.66 24.47 8.50
N GLU A 595 44.94 25.21 9.36
CA GLU A 595 44.84 24.92 10.79
C GLU A 595 44.25 23.52 11.01
N PHE A 596 43.15 23.19 10.32
CA PHE A 596 42.55 21.86 10.36
C PHE A 596 43.53 20.75 9.93
N ILE A 597 44.22 20.92 8.79
CA ILE A 597 45.19 19.92 8.30
C ILE A 597 46.28 19.66 9.34
N LYS A 598 46.81 20.72 9.95
CA LYS A 598 47.85 20.62 10.99
C LYS A 598 47.38 19.87 12.22
N GLU A 599 46.15 20.12 12.65
CA GLU A 599 45.58 19.47 13.83
C GLU A 599 45.21 17.99 13.59
N ASN A 600 44.94 17.59 12.34
CA ASN A 600 44.31 16.30 12.06
C ASN A 600 45.16 15.31 11.24
N MET A 601 46.33 15.70 10.70
CA MET A 601 47.19 14.83 9.89
C MET A 601 47.54 13.49 10.59
N HIS A 602 47.81 13.52 11.90
CA HIS A 602 48.16 12.34 12.68
C HIS A 602 47.05 11.28 12.73
N LYS A 603 45.78 11.68 12.56
CA LYS A 603 44.62 10.77 12.61
C LYS A 603 44.55 9.81 11.42
N LEU A 604 45.36 10.01 10.38
CA LEU A 604 45.51 9.03 9.30
C LEU A 604 46.10 7.70 9.79
N GLU A 605 46.86 7.71 10.90
CA GLU A 605 47.45 6.50 11.49
C GLU A 605 46.40 5.56 12.10
N ASP A 606 45.25 6.10 12.51
CA ASP A 606 44.17 5.36 13.15
C ASP A 606 43.17 4.75 12.14
N GLU A 607 43.31 5.06 10.85
CA GLU A 607 42.36 4.60 9.85
C GLU A 607 42.56 3.15 9.43
N ASN A 608 41.46 2.41 9.34
CA ASN A 608 41.46 1.06 8.78
C ASN A 608 41.74 1.11 7.27
N GLU A 609 42.75 0.35 6.84
CA GLU A 609 43.14 0.19 5.44
C GLU A 609 42.00 -0.35 4.55
N GLU A 610 41.13 -1.20 5.09
CA GLU A 610 40.02 -1.80 4.33
C GLU A 610 39.02 -0.75 3.83
N ASN A 611 38.89 0.38 4.54
CA ASN A 611 37.98 1.48 4.20
C ASN A 611 38.72 2.70 3.62
N MET A 612 39.94 2.53 3.10
CA MET A 612 40.69 3.64 2.49
C MET A 612 40.00 4.12 1.21
N LEU A 613 39.93 5.45 1.02
CA LEU A 613 39.29 6.05 -0.16
C LEU A 613 39.95 5.58 -1.46
N SER A 614 39.15 5.53 -2.51
CA SER A 614 39.61 5.09 -3.83
C SER A 614 40.66 6.03 -4.39
N GLY A 615 41.88 5.50 -4.59
CA GLY A 615 42.97 6.28 -5.18
C GLY A 615 43.67 7.24 -4.21
N PHE A 616 43.33 7.22 -2.92
CA PHE A 616 43.95 8.10 -1.91
C PHE A 616 45.48 8.03 -1.92
N GLU A 617 46.06 6.83 -1.98
CA GLU A 617 47.50 6.62 -2.02
C GLU A 617 48.18 7.21 -3.26
N VAL A 618 47.44 7.51 -4.31
CA VAL A 618 47.96 8.14 -5.53
C VAL A 618 47.68 9.65 -5.53
N ALA A 619 46.46 10.05 -5.20
CA ALA A 619 45.98 11.42 -5.25
C ALA A 619 46.55 12.31 -4.13
N PHE A 620 46.58 11.83 -2.89
CA PHE A 620 46.97 12.65 -1.73
C PHE A 620 48.45 13.07 -1.80
N PRO A 621 49.43 12.18 -2.10
CA PRO A 621 50.81 12.60 -2.34
C PRO A 621 50.96 13.62 -3.47
N SER A 622 50.20 13.45 -4.57
CA SER A 622 50.23 14.38 -5.70
C SER A 622 49.76 15.78 -5.28
N LEU A 623 48.68 15.88 -4.50
CA LEU A 623 48.22 17.15 -3.95
C LEU A 623 49.25 17.82 -3.03
N ILE A 624 49.98 17.03 -2.22
CA ILE A 624 51.06 17.58 -1.39
C ILE A 624 52.14 18.24 -2.25
N GLU A 625 52.55 17.60 -3.35
CA GLU A 625 53.54 18.20 -4.26
C GLU A 625 53.01 19.46 -4.97
N ILE A 626 51.73 19.49 -5.34
CA ILE A 626 51.09 20.69 -5.90
C ILE A 626 51.08 21.83 -4.86
N GLY A 627 50.70 21.51 -3.62
CA GLY A 627 50.69 22.47 -2.53
C GLY A 627 52.07 23.08 -2.27
N ARG A 628 53.13 22.26 -2.27
CA ARG A 628 54.52 22.73 -2.12
C ARG A 628 54.94 23.71 -3.21
N LYS A 629 54.51 23.49 -4.46
CA LYS A 629 54.77 24.42 -5.58
C LYS A 629 54.05 25.77 -5.43
N LEU A 630 53.02 25.85 -4.59
CA LEU A 630 52.23 27.05 -4.30
C LEU A 630 52.58 27.69 -2.94
N ASP A 631 53.75 27.35 -2.38
CA ASP A 631 54.20 27.79 -1.05
C ASP A 631 53.20 27.45 0.08
N ILE A 632 52.49 26.32 -0.04
CA ILE A 632 51.63 25.78 1.03
C ILE A 632 52.48 24.81 1.88
N GLU A 633 52.78 25.22 3.11
CA GLU A 633 53.44 24.37 4.10
C GLU A 633 52.46 23.32 4.64
N VAL A 634 52.39 22.17 3.98
CA VAL A 634 51.74 20.99 4.55
C VAL A 634 52.63 20.52 5.73
N PRO A 635 52.09 20.38 6.94
CA PRO A 635 52.85 19.93 8.11
C PRO A 635 53.22 18.45 7.94
N VAL A 636 54.33 18.24 7.25
CA VAL A 636 54.95 16.96 6.96
C VAL A 636 56.25 16.93 7.74
N ASP A 637 56.25 16.30 8.92
CA ASP A 637 57.53 15.97 9.55
C ASP A 637 58.27 15.01 8.61
N HIS A 638 59.57 15.24 8.37
CA HIS A 638 60.38 14.37 7.51
C HIS A 638 60.39 12.90 7.98
N ASP A 639 60.06 12.67 9.26
CA ASP A 639 59.96 11.36 9.90
C ASP A 639 58.49 10.86 10.05
N SER A 640 57.52 11.50 9.40
CA SER A 640 56.12 11.07 9.41
C SER A 640 55.98 9.69 8.76
N ARG A 641 55.90 8.66 9.60
CA ARG A 641 55.79 7.25 9.22
C ARG A 641 54.61 7.02 8.27
N ILE A 642 53.46 7.62 8.54
CA ILE A 642 52.25 7.45 7.74
C ILE A 642 52.44 7.96 6.30
N LEU A 643 53.11 9.10 6.10
CA LEU A 643 53.38 9.59 4.75
C LEU A 643 54.37 8.70 4.03
N GLN A 644 55.44 8.24 4.69
CA GLN A 644 56.36 7.26 4.08
C GLN A 644 55.62 6.00 3.63
N GLU A 645 54.68 5.49 4.44
CA GLU A 645 53.82 4.36 4.10
C GLU A 645 52.89 4.67 2.91
N ILE A 646 52.27 5.85 2.84
CA ILE A 646 51.42 6.26 1.72
C ILE A 646 52.23 6.34 0.42
N TYR A 647 53.42 6.97 0.42
CA TYR A 647 54.29 7.02 -0.76
C TYR A 647 54.79 5.63 -1.18
N ALA A 648 55.07 4.74 -0.22
CA ALA A 648 55.42 3.35 -0.52
C ALA A 648 54.26 2.61 -1.20
N ARG A 649 53.02 2.77 -0.72
CA ARG A 649 51.81 2.21 -1.33
C ARG A 649 51.58 2.76 -2.73
N ARG A 650 51.77 4.07 -2.93
CA ARG A 650 51.73 4.72 -4.25
C ARG A 650 52.64 4.01 -5.25
N ASN A 651 53.91 3.87 -4.89
CA ASN A 651 54.92 3.24 -5.75
C ASN A 651 54.59 1.79 -6.06
N LEU A 652 54.11 1.04 -5.06
CA LEU A 652 53.69 -0.34 -5.23
C LEU A 652 52.47 -0.46 -6.16
N LYS A 653 51.48 0.44 -6.04
CA LYS A 653 50.30 0.47 -6.91
C LYS A 653 50.66 0.83 -8.36
N LEU A 654 51.50 1.84 -8.56
CA LEU A 654 51.97 2.24 -9.88
C LEU A 654 52.85 1.17 -10.54
N ALA A 655 53.56 0.35 -9.76
CA ALA A 655 54.34 -0.77 -10.27
C ALA A 655 53.46 -1.97 -10.71
N ARG A 656 52.25 -2.13 -10.17
CA ARG A 656 51.34 -3.25 -10.48
C ARG A 656 50.69 -3.16 -11.87
N ILE A 657 50.52 -1.95 -12.40
CA ILE A 657 49.95 -1.73 -13.73
C ILE A 657 51.07 -1.23 -14.64
N PRO A 658 51.61 -2.07 -15.53
CA PRO A 658 52.61 -1.63 -16.49
C PRO A 658 52.14 -0.41 -17.26
N LYS A 659 52.98 0.63 -17.33
CA LYS A 659 52.64 1.89 -18.01
C LYS A 659 52.23 1.68 -19.46
N ASP A 660 52.77 0.68 -20.14
CA ASP A 660 52.40 0.34 -21.51
C ASP A 660 50.98 -0.24 -21.60
N ILE A 661 50.51 -0.97 -20.59
CA ILE A 661 49.15 -1.51 -20.52
C ILE A 661 48.12 -0.39 -20.33
N MET A 662 48.41 0.58 -19.45
CA MET A 662 47.52 1.72 -19.18
C MET A 662 47.21 2.55 -20.45
N HIS A 663 48.12 2.57 -21.43
CA HIS A 663 47.93 3.26 -22.71
C HIS A 663 47.41 2.36 -23.85
N ARG A 664 47.14 1.08 -23.57
CA ARG A 664 46.64 0.09 -24.54
C ARG A 664 45.22 -0.36 -24.27
N VAL A 665 44.83 -0.44 -23.00
CA VAL A 665 43.49 -0.85 -22.58
C VAL A 665 42.96 0.08 -21.48
N PRO A 666 41.64 0.28 -21.38
CA PRO A 666 41.05 0.97 -20.24
C PRO A 666 41.42 0.27 -18.93
N THR A 667 41.85 1.03 -17.93
CA THR A 667 42.13 0.52 -16.59
C THR A 667 41.52 1.44 -15.53
N PRO A 668 41.33 0.97 -14.29
CA PRO A 668 40.76 1.80 -13.22
C PRO A 668 41.65 3.00 -12.83
N LEU A 669 42.89 3.08 -13.31
CA LEU A 669 43.73 4.27 -13.17
C LEU A 669 43.17 5.48 -13.94
N LEU A 670 42.32 5.27 -14.96
CA LEU A 670 41.61 6.35 -15.66
C LEU A 670 40.70 7.16 -14.71
N TYR A 671 40.28 6.57 -13.59
CA TYR A 671 39.49 7.24 -12.56
C TYR A 671 40.31 8.20 -11.68
N SER A 672 41.65 8.16 -11.74
CA SER A 672 42.54 8.94 -10.86
C SER A 672 43.77 9.49 -11.59
N LEU A 673 43.61 9.95 -12.84
CA LEU A 673 44.72 10.50 -13.66
C LEU A 673 45.39 11.71 -13.00
N GLU A 674 44.64 12.51 -12.25
CA GLU A 674 45.11 13.71 -11.57
C GLU A 674 46.15 13.43 -10.47
N GLY A 675 46.23 12.18 -9.98
CA GLY A 675 47.26 11.75 -9.02
C GLY A 675 48.58 11.31 -9.67
N MET A 676 48.65 11.33 -11.01
CA MET A 676 49.78 10.83 -11.80
C MET A 676 50.49 11.95 -12.58
N GLN A 677 50.46 13.19 -12.09
CA GLN A 677 51.05 14.35 -12.77
C GLN A 677 52.57 14.28 -12.96
N ASP A 678 53.25 13.53 -12.10
CA ASP A 678 54.69 13.28 -12.16
C ASP A 678 55.05 12.11 -13.09
N GLN A 679 54.05 11.49 -13.72
CA GLN A 679 54.23 10.43 -14.70
C GLN A 679 54.15 11.00 -16.12
N ASP A 680 54.97 10.44 -17.01
CA ASP A 680 54.92 10.72 -18.44
C ASP A 680 53.70 10.02 -19.06
N LEU A 681 52.57 10.72 -19.12
CA LEU A 681 51.29 10.25 -19.66
C LEU A 681 51.17 10.59 -21.15
N ASP A 682 50.87 9.59 -21.98
CA ASP A 682 50.64 9.76 -23.41
C ASP A 682 49.16 10.08 -23.67
N TRP A 683 48.84 11.37 -23.69
CA TRP A 683 47.48 11.89 -23.86
C TRP A 683 46.85 11.52 -25.21
N GLU A 684 47.63 11.36 -26.28
CA GLU A 684 47.11 10.94 -27.58
C GLU A 684 46.51 9.53 -27.49
N LYS A 685 47.12 8.65 -26.70
CA LYS A 685 46.58 7.31 -26.44
C LYS A 685 45.44 7.35 -25.42
N LEU A 686 45.57 8.12 -24.34
CA LEU A 686 44.55 8.17 -23.29
C LEU A 686 43.21 8.73 -23.80
N LEU A 687 43.22 9.76 -24.65
CA LEU A 687 41.99 10.33 -25.24
C LEU A 687 41.16 9.29 -26.03
N LYS A 688 41.77 8.19 -26.49
CA LYS A 688 41.04 7.09 -27.15
C LYS A 688 40.17 6.29 -26.19
N PHE A 689 40.37 6.43 -24.87
CA PHE A 689 39.56 5.79 -23.82
C PHE A 689 38.53 6.72 -23.20
N GLN A 690 38.40 7.95 -23.72
CA GLN A 690 37.35 8.88 -23.31
C GLN A 690 35.97 8.25 -23.58
N LEU A 691 35.05 8.40 -22.63
CA LEU A 691 33.67 7.95 -22.79
C LEU A 691 32.89 8.88 -23.74
N PRO A 692 31.78 8.43 -24.34
CA PRO A 692 30.99 9.26 -25.28
C PRO A 692 30.51 10.60 -24.71
N ASP A 693 30.34 10.70 -23.38
CA ASP A 693 29.98 11.96 -22.71
C ASP A 693 31.13 12.96 -22.59
N GLY A 694 32.37 12.52 -22.84
CA GLY A 694 33.59 13.31 -22.72
C GLY A 694 34.39 13.06 -21.44
N SER A 695 33.90 12.20 -20.54
CA SER A 695 34.57 11.91 -19.27
C SER A 695 35.68 10.88 -19.41
N PHE A 696 36.62 10.93 -18.46
CA PHE A 696 37.52 9.82 -18.16
C PHE A 696 36.95 9.01 -17.00
N CYS A 697 36.45 7.80 -17.29
CA CYS A 697 35.88 6.87 -16.31
C CYS A 697 34.88 7.56 -15.37
N THR A 698 33.98 8.39 -15.92
CA THR A 698 32.94 9.13 -15.17
C THR A 698 33.45 10.00 -14.01
N SER A 699 34.75 10.33 -13.96
CA SER A 699 35.37 11.10 -12.87
C SER A 699 35.56 12.57 -13.25
N PRO A 700 34.96 13.53 -12.52
CA PRO A 700 35.21 14.96 -12.74
C PRO A 700 36.66 15.40 -12.50
N SER A 701 37.34 14.99 -11.41
CA SER A 701 38.74 15.39 -11.17
C SER A 701 39.71 14.91 -12.27
N SER A 702 39.62 13.63 -12.65
CA SER A 702 40.42 13.05 -13.74
C SER A 702 40.16 13.76 -15.08
N THR A 703 38.89 14.08 -15.38
CA THR A 703 38.51 14.80 -16.60
C THR A 703 38.97 16.27 -16.58
N ALA A 704 38.91 16.94 -15.43
CA ALA A 704 39.46 18.29 -15.25
C ALA A 704 40.97 18.30 -15.49
N PHE A 705 41.69 17.32 -14.95
CA PHE A 705 43.12 17.19 -15.20
C PHE A 705 43.41 16.93 -16.68
N ALA A 706 42.67 16.03 -17.34
CA ALA A 706 42.79 15.79 -18.78
C ALA A 706 42.55 17.08 -19.59
N LEU A 707 41.53 17.87 -19.23
CA LEU A 707 41.24 19.14 -19.88
C LEU A 707 42.40 20.13 -19.74
N MET A 708 43.01 20.24 -18.55
CA MET A 708 44.18 21.10 -18.33
C MET A 708 45.37 20.72 -19.21
N GLN A 709 45.56 19.43 -19.50
CA GLN A 709 46.69 18.93 -20.29
C GLN A 709 46.45 18.99 -21.81
N THR A 710 45.20 18.82 -22.25
CA THR A 710 44.88 18.57 -23.66
C THR A 710 44.04 19.66 -24.31
N LYS A 711 43.30 20.44 -23.52
CA LYS A 711 42.27 21.39 -23.98
C LYS A 711 41.16 20.74 -24.82
N ASP A 712 40.89 19.45 -24.58
CA ASP A 712 39.87 18.69 -25.31
C ASP A 712 38.44 19.22 -25.07
N GLU A 713 37.69 19.45 -26.14
CA GLU A 713 36.34 20.03 -26.08
C GLU A 713 35.30 19.09 -25.46
N ASN A 714 35.47 17.76 -25.60
CA ASN A 714 34.54 16.81 -24.99
C ASN A 714 34.70 16.79 -23.46
N CYS A 715 35.93 16.87 -22.95
CA CYS A 715 36.19 17.03 -21.51
C CYS A 715 35.52 18.31 -20.98
N LEU A 716 35.64 19.43 -21.71
CA LEU A 716 35.00 20.69 -21.34
C LEU A 716 33.47 20.55 -21.31
N ARG A 717 32.87 19.89 -22.31
CA ARG A 717 31.42 19.67 -22.39
C ARG A 717 30.90 18.85 -21.20
N TYR A 718 31.60 17.77 -20.85
CA TYR A 718 31.26 16.94 -19.69
C TYR A 718 31.27 17.75 -18.39
N LEU A 719 32.36 18.50 -18.14
CA LEU A 719 32.51 19.29 -16.92
C LEU A 719 31.49 20.42 -16.84
N THR A 720 31.23 21.11 -17.95
CA THR A 720 30.21 22.18 -18.01
C THR A 720 28.84 21.63 -17.63
N THR A 721 28.43 20.52 -18.24
CA THR A 721 27.15 19.86 -17.95
C THR A 721 27.06 19.45 -16.47
N THR A 722 28.15 18.92 -15.93
CA THR A 722 28.20 18.46 -14.52
C THR A 722 28.10 19.65 -13.56
N VAL A 723 28.87 20.73 -13.78
CA VAL A 723 28.85 21.94 -12.95
C VAL A 723 27.48 22.63 -12.99
N GLU A 724 26.82 22.65 -14.15
CA GLU A 724 25.45 23.17 -14.29
C GLU A 724 24.43 22.31 -13.53
N THR A 725 24.58 20.99 -13.57
CA THR A 725 23.68 20.06 -12.87
C THR A 725 23.75 20.21 -11.35
N PHE A 726 24.95 20.41 -10.81
CA PHE A 726 25.22 20.44 -9.36
C PHE A 726 25.48 21.85 -8.81
N ASP A 727 25.01 22.87 -9.53
CA ASP A 727 25.00 24.28 -9.11
C ASP A 727 26.35 24.81 -8.64
N GLY A 728 27.43 24.50 -9.38
CA GLY A 728 28.80 24.88 -9.06
C GLY A 728 29.62 23.76 -8.43
N GLY A 729 29.02 22.89 -7.62
CA GLY A 729 29.70 21.69 -7.15
C GLY A 729 29.82 20.62 -8.24
N VAL A 730 30.63 19.58 -7.99
CA VAL A 730 30.58 18.33 -8.77
C VAL A 730 30.76 17.11 -7.84
N PRO A 731 30.12 15.97 -8.13
CA PRO A 731 30.34 14.72 -7.40
C PRO A 731 31.71 14.08 -7.70
N ASN A 732 32.02 12.96 -7.03
CA ASN A 732 33.25 12.20 -7.33
C ASN A 732 33.10 11.25 -8.53
N VAL A 733 31.87 10.93 -8.92
CA VAL A 733 31.53 10.05 -10.05
C VAL A 733 30.18 10.49 -10.65
N TYR A 734 30.12 10.67 -11.97
CA TYR A 734 28.88 11.03 -12.66
C TYR A 734 28.95 10.71 -14.17
N PRO A 735 27.88 10.16 -14.77
CA PRO A 735 26.60 9.76 -14.15
C PRO A 735 26.71 8.46 -13.32
N VAL A 736 25.66 8.13 -12.56
CA VAL A 736 25.48 6.85 -11.83
C VAL A 736 24.09 6.24 -12.04
N ASP A 737 23.51 6.47 -13.21
CA ASP A 737 22.14 6.10 -13.56
C ASP A 737 21.86 4.59 -13.41
N ILE A 738 22.82 3.72 -13.75
CA ILE A 738 22.66 2.28 -13.60
C ILE A 738 22.74 1.88 -12.13
N LEU A 739 23.77 2.34 -11.40
CA LEU A 739 23.97 1.99 -10.00
C LEU A 739 22.77 2.44 -9.16
N GLU A 740 22.34 3.69 -9.29
CA GLU A 740 21.19 4.22 -8.54
C GLU A 740 19.91 3.42 -8.81
N ARG A 741 19.63 3.08 -10.08
CA ARG A 741 18.48 2.25 -10.44
C ARG A 741 18.60 0.84 -9.86
N LEU A 742 19.73 0.18 -10.03
CA LEU A 742 19.94 -1.19 -9.54
C LEU A 742 19.76 -1.27 -8.02
N TRP A 743 20.36 -0.36 -7.27
CA TRP A 743 20.28 -0.37 -5.83
C TRP A 743 18.91 0.05 -5.32
N ALA A 744 18.28 1.10 -5.88
CA ALA A 744 16.91 1.46 -5.54
C ALA A 744 15.96 0.27 -5.76
N VAL A 745 16.16 -0.49 -6.84
CA VAL A 745 15.42 -1.73 -7.10
C VAL A 745 15.78 -2.83 -6.15
N ASP A 746 17.03 -3.09 -5.81
CA ASP A 746 17.31 -4.17 -4.86
C ASP A 746 16.67 -3.88 -3.50
N ARG A 747 16.58 -2.60 -3.13
CA ARG A 747 15.92 -2.15 -1.90
C ARG A 747 14.38 -2.11 -2.00
N LEU A 748 13.77 -1.99 -3.19
CA LEU A 748 12.31 -1.88 -3.40
C LEU A 748 11.63 -3.02 -4.22
N ARG A 749 12.33 -3.55 -5.24
CA ARG A 749 12.18 -4.74 -6.11
C ARG A 749 11.13 -4.78 -7.27
N ARG A 750 11.23 -3.90 -8.29
CA ARG A 750 10.84 -4.10 -9.74
C ARG A 750 11.66 -3.14 -10.63
N LEU A 751 12.09 -3.43 -11.89
CA LEU A 751 12.39 -2.39 -12.94
C LEU A 751 12.97 -2.87 -14.32
N GLY A 752 12.38 -2.42 -15.43
CA GLY A 752 12.83 -2.68 -16.81
C GLY A 752 14.17 -2.03 -17.23
N ILE A 753 15.27 -2.65 -16.83
CA ILE A 753 16.66 -2.25 -17.14
C ILE A 753 17.31 -3.08 -18.27
N SER A 754 16.54 -3.94 -18.93
CA SER A 754 17.07 -4.89 -19.92
C SER A 754 17.76 -4.25 -21.13
N ARG A 755 17.35 -3.03 -21.48
CA ARG A 755 17.94 -2.26 -22.59
C ARG A 755 19.41 -1.87 -22.37
N TYR A 756 19.90 -1.90 -21.12
CA TYR A 756 21.29 -1.56 -20.77
C TYR A 756 22.16 -2.80 -20.55
N TRP A 757 21.59 -4.00 -20.63
CA TRP A 757 22.33 -5.24 -20.42
C TRP A 757 23.18 -5.59 -21.66
N THR A 758 24.45 -5.96 -21.44
CA THR A 758 25.36 -6.40 -22.51
C THR A 758 26.02 -7.74 -22.14
N GLU A 759 26.54 -8.48 -23.13
CA GLU A 759 27.31 -9.71 -22.89
C GLU A 759 28.62 -9.46 -22.11
N GLN A 760 29.06 -8.21 -21.99
CA GLN A 760 30.29 -7.80 -21.32
C GLN A 760 30.08 -7.34 -19.86
N GLY A 761 28.82 -7.13 -19.44
CA GLY A 761 28.46 -6.65 -18.11
C GLY A 761 27.99 -5.19 -18.10
N VAL A 762 27.85 -4.63 -16.89
CA VAL A 762 27.50 -3.23 -16.65
C VAL A 762 28.43 -2.62 -15.59
N PHE A 763 28.43 -1.29 -15.53
CA PHE A 763 29.10 -0.48 -14.52
C PHE A 763 28.14 0.61 -14.05
N SER A 764 28.57 1.47 -13.14
CA SER A 764 27.69 2.46 -12.50
C SER A 764 26.95 3.39 -13.48
N ALA A 765 27.50 3.60 -14.68
CA ALA A 765 26.97 4.46 -15.74
C ALA A 765 26.65 3.68 -17.02
N SER A 766 25.55 4.03 -17.69
CA SER A 766 25.09 3.37 -18.93
C SER A 766 25.98 3.54 -20.15
N ASN A 767 26.94 4.46 -20.12
CA ASN A 767 27.88 4.73 -21.21
C ASN A 767 29.31 4.21 -20.94
N SER A 768 29.53 3.50 -19.82
CA SER A 768 30.86 3.02 -19.44
C SER A 768 31.37 1.90 -20.36
N THR A 769 32.67 1.95 -20.69
CA THR A 769 33.41 0.89 -21.38
C THR A 769 34.13 -0.07 -20.41
N ILE A 770 34.09 0.25 -19.11
CA ILE A 770 34.55 -0.59 -18.01
C ILE A 770 33.32 -1.26 -17.41
N HIS A 771 33.46 -2.50 -16.92
CA HIS A 771 32.43 -3.27 -16.25
C HIS A 771 32.95 -3.75 -14.89
N ASP A 772 32.09 -3.77 -13.87
CA ASP A 772 32.40 -4.33 -12.56
C ASP A 772 31.46 -5.46 -12.19
N ILE A 773 31.93 -6.36 -11.33
CA ILE A 773 31.19 -7.56 -10.95
C ILE A 773 30.02 -7.25 -10.01
N ASP A 774 30.04 -6.12 -9.29
CA ASP A 774 29.01 -5.78 -8.31
C ASP A 774 27.72 -5.38 -9.03
N ASP A 775 27.79 -4.36 -9.89
CA ASP A 775 26.68 -3.91 -10.71
C ASP A 775 26.25 -5.00 -11.70
N THR A 776 27.19 -5.76 -12.28
CA THR A 776 26.88 -6.89 -13.16
C THR A 776 26.13 -8.00 -12.43
N ALA A 777 26.54 -8.39 -11.23
CA ALA A 777 25.86 -9.42 -10.45
C ALA A 777 24.46 -8.99 -10.02
N MET A 778 24.30 -7.74 -9.57
CA MET A 778 22.99 -7.19 -9.25
C MET A 778 22.08 -7.12 -10.48
N GLY A 779 22.57 -6.55 -11.58
CA GLY A 779 21.84 -6.46 -12.84
C GLY A 779 21.41 -7.82 -13.36
N PHE A 780 22.32 -8.79 -13.37
CA PHE A 780 22.03 -10.18 -13.74
C PHE A 780 20.89 -10.75 -12.91
N ARG A 781 21.02 -10.66 -11.58
CA ARG A 781 20.06 -11.24 -10.64
C ARG A 781 18.68 -10.62 -10.80
N LEU A 782 18.62 -9.29 -10.85
CA LEU A 782 17.36 -8.56 -10.94
C LEU A 782 16.69 -8.78 -12.30
N LEU A 783 17.44 -8.70 -13.39
CA LEU A 783 16.90 -8.95 -14.74
C LEU A 783 16.38 -10.37 -14.88
N ARG A 784 17.19 -11.35 -14.46
CA ARG A 784 16.78 -12.75 -14.48
C ARG A 784 15.50 -12.92 -13.71
N LEU A 785 15.43 -12.54 -12.43
CA LEU A 785 14.22 -12.70 -11.61
C LEU A 785 12.96 -12.01 -12.17
N HIS A 786 13.09 -11.04 -13.07
CA HIS A 786 11.98 -10.39 -13.77
C HIS A 786 11.68 -10.97 -15.17
N GLY A 787 12.28 -12.12 -15.49
CA GLY A 787 12.03 -12.89 -16.70
C GLY A 787 12.78 -12.45 -17.94
N TYR A 788 13.77 -11.57 -17.79
CA TYR A 788 14.68 -11.23 -18.90
C TYR A 788 15.70 -12.35 -19.12
N GLN A 789 15.91 -12.67 -20.39
CA GLN A 789 16.92 -13.65 -20.80
C GLN A 789 18.31 -13.01 -20.73
N VAL A 790 19.05 -13.34 -19.66
CA VAL A 790 20.43 -12.89 -19.43
C VAL A 790 21.35 -14.09 -19.28
N SER A 791 22.46 -14.08 -20.00
CA SER A 791 23.46 -15.16 -19.98
C SER A 791 24.40 -15.03 -18.78
N ALA A 792 24.65 -16.15 -18.09
CA ALA A 792 25.65 -16.22 -17.03
C ALA A 792 27.10 -16.07 -17.54
N ASP A 793 27.32 -16.21 -18.85
CA ASP A 793 28.67 -16.08 -19.45
C ASP A 793 29.28 -14.69 -19.26
N VAL A 794 28.47 -13.69 -18.92
CA VAL A 794 28.94 -12.37 -18.52
C VAL A 794 29.99 -12.44 -17.39
N PHE A 795 29.89 -13.41 -16.48
CA PHE A 795 30.80 -13.56 -15.35
C PHE A 795 32.18 -14.10 -15.73
N ARG A 796 32.35 -14.66 -16.94
CA ARG A 796 33.66 -15.13 -17.41
C ARG A 796 34.69 -14.00 -17.55
N HIS A 797 34.24 -12.76 -17.73
CA HIS A 797 35.13 -11.58 -17.81
C HIS A 797 35.79 -11.26 -16.46
N PHE A 798 35.21 -11.72 -15.36
CA PHE A 798 35.68 -11.48 -14.00
C PHE A 798 36.34 -12.70 -13.37
N GLU A 799 36.29 -13.85 -14.04
CA GLU A 799 36.86 -15.10 -13.59
C GLU A 799 38.30 -15.24 -14.10
N LYS A 800 39.18 -15.67 -13.20
CA LYS A 800 40.54 -16.08 -13.55
C LYS A 800 41.04 -17.12 -12.56
N ASP A 801 41.52 -18.26 -13.09
CA ASP A 801 42.10 -19.35 -12.32
C ASP A 801 41.16 -19.91 -11.22
N GLY A 802 39.84 -19.83 -11.44
CA GLY A 802 38.80 -20.25 -10.50
C GLY A 802 38.45 -19.22 -9.42
N GLU A 803 38.99 -18.01 -9.50
CA GLU A 803 38.73 -16.89 -8.59
C GLU A 803 37.99 -15.76 -9.33
N PHE A 804 37.22 -14.95 -8.60
CA PHE A 804 36.42 -13.86 -9.15
C PHE A 804 36.86 -12.51 -8.59
N PHE A 805 37.01 -11.52 -9.46
CA PHE A 805 37.56 -10.21 -9.09
C PHE A 805 36.58 -9.08 -9.42
N CYS A 806 36.68 -7.95 -8.69
CA CYS A 806 35.77 -6.82 -8.90
C CYS A 806 35.86 -6.24 -10.32
N LEU A 807 37.06 -6.20 -10.89
CA LEU A 807 37.34 -5.66 -12.21
C LEU A 807 38.27 -6.61 -12.98
N ALA A 808 38.04 -6.77 -14.27
CA ALA A 808 38.85 -7.63 -15.13
C ALA A 808 40.34 -7.23 -15.05
N GLY A 809 41.22 -8.20 -14.81
CA GLY A 809 42.67 -7.99 -14.72
C GLY A 809 43.18 -7.38 -13.40
N GLN A 810 42.30 -7.14 -12.42
CA GLN A 810 42.71 -6.78 -11.05
C GLN A 810 42.80 -8.00 -10.14
N SER A 811 43.36 -7.81 -8.95
CA SER A 811 43.54 -8.83 -7.89
C SER A 811 42.79 -8.45 -6.59
N THR A 812 41.87 -7.49 -6.66
CA THR A 812 41.17 -6.99 -5.46
C THR A 812 39.78 -7.59 -5.37
N GLU A 813 39.49 -8.22 -4.24
CA GLU A 813 38.18 -8.77 -3.88
C GLU A 813 37.54 -7.86 -2.81
N GLY A 814 36.29 -7.43 -3.03
CA GLY A 814 35.50 -6.68 -2.04
C GLY A 814 34.45 -7.57 -1.37
N VAL A 815 33.94 -7.20 -0.20
CA VAL A 815 32.91 -7.99 0.48
C VAL A 815 31.56 -7.82 -0.21
N THR A 816 31.14 -6.60 -0.58
CA THR A 816 29.86 -6.37 -1.26
C THR A 816 29.80 -6.93 -2.68
N PRO A 817 30.84 -6.82 -3.54
CA PRO A 817 30.77 -7.42 -4.87
C PRO A 817 30.70 -8.95 -4.81
N MET A 818 31.44 -9.56 -3.87
CA MET A 818 31.38 -11.01 -3.66
C MET A 818 30.06 -11.46 -3.03
N TYR A 819 29.46 -10.65 -2.17
CA TYR A 819 28.13 -10.87 -1.62
C TYR A 819 27.04 -10.81 -2.70
N ASN A 820 27.10 -9.82 -3.59
CA ASN A 820 26.15 -9.69 -4.69
C ASN A 820 26.33 -10.78 -5.75
N LEU A 821 27.57 -11.16 -6.07
CA LEU A 821 27.85 -12.34 -6.89
C LEU A 821 27.33 -13.62 -6.22
N TYR A 822 27.51 -13.78 -4.91
CA TYR A 822 26.98 -14.92 -4.17
C TYR A 822 25.46 -15.01 -4.30
N ARG A 823 24.73 -13.90 -4.12
CA ARG A 823 23.27 -13.85 -4.30
C ARG A 823 22.87 -14.17 -5.74
N ALA A 824 23.59 -13.63 -6.74
CA ALA A 824 23.34 -13.89 -8.15
C ALA A 824 23.56 -15.36 -8.53
N SER A 825 24.60 -15.98 -7.96
CA SER A 825 24.94 -17.39 -8.21
C SER A 825 23.89 -18.38 -7.68
N GLN A 826 22.98 -17.95 -6.79
CA GLN A 826 21.95 -18.83 -6.23
C GLN A 826 20.72 -18.99 -7.12
N ILE A 827 20.60 -18.21 -8.19
CA ILE A 827 19.52 -18.32 -9.19
C ILE A 827 20.03 -18.94 -10.50
N LEU A 828 21.05 -19.81 -10.40
CA LEU A 828 21.59 -20.53 -11.54
C LEU A 828 20.55 -21.48 -12.15
N PHE A 829 20.62 -21.62 -13.47
CA PHE A 829 19.91 -22.65 -14.23
C PHE A 829 20.80 -23.91 -14.36
N PRO A 830 20.20 -25.06 -14.72
CA PRO A 830 20.97 -26.26 -15.00
C PRO A 830 22.11 -25.99 -16.00
N GLU A 831 23.26 -26.63 -15.80
CA GLU A 831 24.45 -26.56 -16.67
C GLU A 831 25.23 -25.23 -16.66
N GLU A 832 24.80 -24.21 -15.90
CA GLU A 832 25.52 -22.93 -15.78
C GLU A 832 26.77 -23.02 -14.88
N LYS A 833 27.82 -23.68 -15.40
CA LYS A 833 29.04 -24.01 -14.64
C LYS A 833 29.72 -22.82 -13.98
N ILE A 834 29.74 -21.67 -14.67
CA ILE A 834 30.34 -20.43 -14.17
C ILE A 834 29.68 -19.94 -12.87
N LEU A 835 28.37 -20.14 -12.72
CA LEU A 835 27.66 -19.76 -11.48
C LEU A 835 27.87 -20.79 -10.37
N GLU A 836 28.05 -22.08 -10.69
CA GLU A 836 28.45 -23.06 -9.69
C GLU A 836 29.80 -22.71 -9.08
N ASP A 837 30.77 -22.35 -9.94
CA ASP A 837 32.11 -21.96 -9.53
C ASP A 837 32.07 -20.64 -8.75
N ALA A 838 31.29 -19.65 -9.21
CA ALA A 838 31.04 -18.41 -8.48
C ALA A 838 30.44 -18.64 -7.09
N LYS A 839 29.40 -19.49 -6.96
CA LYS A 839 28.76 -19.85 -5.69
C LYS A 839 29.75 -20.47 -4.72
N LYS A 840 30.60 -21.37 -5.21
CA LYS A 840 31.63 -22.05 -4.41
C LYS A 840 32.70 -21.08 -3.94
N PHE A 841 33.23 -20.26 -4.83
CA PHE A 841 34.26 -19.27 -4.53
C PHE A 841 33.77 -18.22 -3.52
N THR A 842 32.67 -17.55 -3.85
CA THR A 842 32.13 -16.46 -3.02
C THR A 842 31.68 -16.93 -1.64
N SER A 843 31.05 -18.11 -1.53
CA SER A 843 30.69 -18.69 -0.23
C SER A 843 31.92 -18.93 0.65
N LYS A 844 33.00 -19.48 0.08
CA LYS A 844 34.28 -19.68 0.79
C LYS A 844 34.88 -18.34 1.23
N PHE A 845 34.99 -17.39 0.30
CA PHE A 845 35.53 -16.06 0.58
C PHE A 845 34.77 -15.35 1.71
N LEU A 846 33.44 -15.30 1.63
CA LEU A 846 32.60 -14.62 2.63
C LEU A 846 32.66 -15.33 4.00
N ARG A 847 32.72 -16.66 4.04
CA ARG A 847 32.92 -17.44 5.29
C ARG A 847 34.28 -17.15 5.92
N GLU A 848 35.34 -17.03 5.14
CA GLU A 848 36.68 -16.68 5.63
C GLU A 848 36.72 -15.25 6.18
N LYS A 849 36.07 -14.30 5.51
CA LYS A 849 35.88 -12.93 6.01
C LYS A 849 35.04 -12.89 7.30
N GLN A 850 33.97 -13.68 7.37
CA GLN A 850 33.15 -13.82 8.57
C GLN A 850 33.97 -14.37 9.75
N ALA A 851 34.73 -15.45 9.54
CA ALA A 851 35.54 -16.11 10.57
C ALA A 851 36.70 -15.24 11.07
N SER A 852 37.18 -14.31 10.25
CA SER A 852 38.26 -13.37 10.60
C SER A 852 37.75 -12.01 11.12
N TYR A 853 36.44 -11.83 11.29
CA TYR A 853 35.81 -10.56 11.67
C TYR A 853 36.15 -9.40 10.71
N LYS A 854 36.28 -9.72 9.42
CA LYS A 854 36.62 -8.79 8.33
C LYS A 854 35.49 -8.65 7.31
N LEU A 855 34.24 -8.68 7.77
CA LEU A 855 33.08 -8.30 6.95
C LEU A 855 32.94 -6.77 6.93
N LEU A 856 34.01 -6.11 6.50
CA LEU A 856 34.09 -4.69 6.22
C LEU A 856 34.23 -4.53 4.72
N ASP A 857 33.62 -3.48 4.18
CA ASP A 857 33.65 -3.24 2.74
C ASP A 857 34.38 -1.95 2.39
N LYS A 858 35.07 -2.00 1.25
CA LYS A 858 35.86 -0.88 0.71
C LYS A 858 34.99 0.21 0.09
N TRP A 859 33.76 -0.12 -0.31
CA TRP A 859 32.89 0.72 -1.13
C TRP A 859 31.70 1.27 -0.36
N VAL A 860 31.38 0.71 0.82
CA VAL A 860 30.27 1.17 1.66
C VAL A 860 30.53 0.99 3.15
N ILE A 861 30.13 1.99 3.93
CA ILE A 861 29.96 1.92 5.38
C ILE A 861 28.46 1.74 5.62
N SER A 862 28.03 0.49 5.82
CA SER A 862 26.63 0.19 6.11
C SER A 862 26.40 -0.12 7.59
N LYS A 863 25.14 0.01 8.01
CA LYS A 863 24.73 -0.25 9.41
C LYS A 863 25.05 -1.68 9.89
N ASP A 864 24.78 -2.71 9.09
CA ASP A 864 24.99 -4.12 9.49
C ASP A 864 25.33 -5.06 8.31
N LEU A 865 26.40 -4.75 7.57
CA LEU A 865 26.95 -5.67 6.55
C LEU A 865 27.23 -7.08 7.09
N PRO A 866 27.81 -7.27 8.30
CA PRO A 866 28.01 -8.60 8.85
C PRO A 866 26.71 -9.40 9.00
N GLY A 867 25.62 -8.74 9.41
CA GLY A 867 24.29 -9.32 9.48
C GLY A 867 23.72 -9.68 8.10
N GLU A 868 23.84 -8.80 7.09
CA GLU A 868 23.37 -9.06 5.72
C GLU A 868 24.08 -10.27 5.10
N VAL A 869 25.41 -10.32 5.20
CA VAL A 869 26.23 -11.43 4.69
C VAL A 869 25.99 -12.70 5.50
N GLY A 870 25.90 -12.57 6.82
CA GLY A 870 25.62 -13.68 7.72
C GLY A 870 24.29 -14.35 7.42
N TYR A 871 23.23 -13.57 7.22
CA TYR A 871 21.91 -14.08 6.83
C TYR A 871 21.97 -14.83 5.50
N ALA A 872 22.57 -14.24 4.45
CA ALA A 872 22.60 -14.90 3.13
C ALA A 872 23.43 -16.19 3.12
N LEU A 873 24.52 -16.25 3.89
CA LEU A 873 25.33 -17.47 4.03
C LEU A 873 24.58 -18.56 4.83
N ASP A 874 23.67 -18.16 5.70
CA ASP A 874 23.00 -19.06 6.63
C ASP A 874 21.61 -19.48 6.16
N VAL A 875 21.01 -18.71 5.26
CA VAL A 875 19.71 -18.93 4.64
C VAL A 875 19.89 -18.91 3.13
N PRO A 876 20.03 -20.08 2.46
CA PRO A 876 20.11 -20.11 1.00
C PRO A 876 18.82 -19.57 0.38
N TRP A 877 18.89 -19.04 -0.83
CA TRP A 877 17.77 -18.38 -1.51
C TRP A 877 16.54 -19.28 -1.66
N TYR A 878 16.74 -20.59 -1.86
CA TYR A 878 15.66 -21.59 -1.86
C TYR A 878 14.94 -21.70 -0.51
N ALA A 879 15.64 -21.46 0.61
CA ALA A 879 15.06 -21.41 1.95
C ALA A 879 14.67 -19.98 2.39
N SER A 880 14.99 -18.93 1.62
CA SER A 880 14.70 -17.55 2.02
C SER A 880 13.23 -17.22 1.72
N LEU A 881 12.37 -17.30 2.74
CA LEU A 881 10.97 -16.88 2.65
C LEU A 881 10.87 -15.35 2.71
N PRO A 882 10.01 -14.71 1.88
CA PRO A 882 9.94 -13.26 1.75
C PRO A 882 9.87 -12.49 3.08
N ARG A 883 8.95 -12.84 3.99
CA ARG A 883 8.80 -12.08 5.24
C ARG A 883 9.89 -12.37 6.27
N VAL A 884 10.62 -13.49 6.13
CA VAL A 884 11.79 -13.78 6.96
C VAL A 884 12.93 -12.86 6.54
N GLU A 885 13.28 -12.84 5.24
CA GLU A 885 14.32 -11.97 4.70
C GLU A 885 14.05 -10.50 5.03
N THR A 886 12.83 -10.02 4.74
CA THR A 886 12.43 -8.64 5.04
C THR A 886 12.55 -8.32 6.52
N ARG A 887 12.19 -9.24 7.43
CA ARG A 887 12.24 -8.99 8.87
C ARG A 887 13.67 -8.75 9.36
N PHE A 888 14.64 -9.52 8.87
CA PHE A 888 16.05 -9.29 9.22
C PHE A 888 16.59 -8.04 8.55
N TYR A 889 16.24 -7.83 7.28
CA TYR A 889 16.74 -6.69 6.52
C TYR A 889 16.26 -5.34 7.07
N LEU A 890 15.06 -5.26 7.67
CA LEU A 890 14.58 -4.08 8.40
C LEU A 890 15.50 -3.65 9.55
N ASP A 891 16.14 -4.61 10.22
CA ASP A 891 17.10 -4.31 11.30
C ASP A 891 18.47 -3.91 10.73
N GLN A 892 18.79 -4.31 9.50
CA GLN A 892 20.11 -4.19 8.87
C GLN A 892 20.27 -2.93 8.01
N TYR A 893 19.20 -2.50 7.33
CA TYR A 893 19.25 -1.32 6.46
C TYR A 893 19.51 -0.04 7.27
N GLY A 894 20.51 0.74 6.85
CA GLY A 894 20.90 1.98 7.52
C GLY A 894 20.09 3.22 7.13
N GLY A 895 19.23 3.12 6.10
CA GLY A 895 18.52 4.30 5.60
C GLY A 895 19.51 5.37 5.13
N ALA A 896 19.29 6.61 5.56
CA ALA A 896 20.17 7.73 5.20
C ALA A 896 21.56 7.67 5.87
N ASP A 897 21.77 6.81 6.86
CA ASP A 897 23.04 6.72 7.59
C ASP A 897 24.11 5.93 6.82
N ASP A 898 23.73 5.10 5.85
CA ASP A 898 24.68 4.38 4.98
C ASP A 898 25.49 5.39 4.14
N VAL A 899 26.81 5.17 4.05
CA VAL A 899 27.75 6.04 3.33
C VAL A 899 28.56 5.25 2.32
N TRP A 900 28.70 5.79 1.12
CA TRP A 900 29.46 5.20 0.04
C TRP A 900 30.87 5.76 -0.01
N ILE A 901 31.82 4.93 -0.44
CA ILE A 901 33.24 5.25 -0.48
C ILE A 901 33.70 5.29 -1.94
N GLY A 902 33.95 6.51 -2.44
CA GLY A 902 34.56 6.78 -3.74
C GLY A 902 35.97 7.37 -3.57
N LYS A 903 36.33 8.36 -4.39
CA LYS A 903 37.51 9.23 -4.09
C LYS A 903 37.32 10.05 -2.82
N THR A 904 36.06 10.32 -2.49
CA THR A 904 35.57 10.93 -1.27
C THR A 904 34.38 10.13 -0.75
N LEU A 905 33.97 10.38 0.49
CA LEU A 905 32.70 9.86 1.00
C LEU A 905 31.53 10.50 0.25
N TYR A 906 30.52 9.72 -0.10
CA TYR A 906 29.33 10.22 -0.77
C TYR A 906 28.04 9.50 -0.36
N ARG A 907 26.90 10.12 -0.65
CA ARG A 907 25.57 9.58 -0.38
C ARG A 907 24.76 9.50 -1.67
N LEU A 908 24.02 8.40 -1.81
CA LEU A 908 23.06 8.17 -2.87
C LEU A 908 21.65 8.32 -2.29
N HIS A 909 21.06 9.51 -2.42
CA HIS A 909 19.82 9.88 -1.71
C HIS A 909 18.64 8.98 -2.08
N ASN A 910 18.62 8.47 -3.31
CA ASN A 910 17.57 7.58 -3.80
C ASN A 910 17.81 6.09 -3.50
N VAL A 911 18.93 5.75 -2.84
CA VAL A 911 19.32 4.38 -2.46
C VAL A 911 19.33 4.22 -0.94
N SER A 912 19.93 5.18 -0.25
CA SER A 912 20.09 5.24 1.21
C SER A 912 19.09 6.25 1.78
N SER A 913 17.85 5.80 2.02
CA SER A 913 16.70 6.68 2.29
C SER A 913 15.92 6.25 3.53
N ASN A 914 15.76 7.18 4.48
CA ASN A 914 14.87 6.98 5.63
C ASN A 914 13.41 6.84 5.20
N ASN A 915 13.03 7.40 4.05
CA ASN A 915 11.68 7.28 3.50
C ASN A 915 11.34 5.79 3.20
N TYR A 916 12.30 5.05 2.63
CA TYR A 916 12.13 3.63 2.34
C TYR A 916 12.01 2.81 3.63
N LEU A 917 12.87 3.10 4.62
CA LEU A 917 12.87 2.38 5.89
C LEU A 917 11.56 2.59 6.67
N GLU A 918 11.08 3.83 6.76
CA GLU A 918 9.83 4.14 7.48
C GLU A 918 8.60 3.53 6.79
N LEU A 919 8.52 3.58 5.46
CA LEU A 919 7.47 2.88 4.71
C LEU A 919 7.50 1.37 4.98
N ALA A 920 8.68 0.75 4.89
CA ALA A 920 8.84 -0.68 5.10
C ALA A 920 8.43 -1.11 6.52
N LYS A 921 8.75 -0.31 7.54
CA LYS A 921 8.30 -0.56 8.92
C LYS A 921 6.78 -0.45 9.07
N LEU A 922 6.18 0.58 8.47
CA LEU A 922 4.72 0.81 8.52
C LEU A 922 3.96 -0.33 7.81
N ASP A 923 4.38 -0.70 6.59
CA ASP A 923 3.81 -1.82 5.84
C ASP A 923 3.91 -3.14 6.62
N TYR A 924 5.10 -3.43 7.17
CA TYR A 924 5.32 -4.65 7.93
C TYR A 924 4.40 -4.73 9.16
N LYS A 925 4.29 -3.63 9.93
CA LYS A 925 3.35 -3.52 11.05
C LYS A 925 1.90 -3.76 10.63
N ASN A 926 1.49 -3.20 9.49
CA ASN A 926 0.14 -3.36 8.96
C ASN A 926 -0.16 -4.82 8.59
N CYS A 927 0.73 -5.45 7.82
CA CYS A 927 0.63 -6.86 7.46
C CYS A 927 0.62 -7.77 8.70
N GLN A 928 1.55 -7.58 9.63
CA GLN A 928 1.63 -8.37 10.87
C GLN A 928 0.36 -8.26 11.71
N GLY A 929 -0.22 -7.05 11.83
CA GLY A 929 -1.49 -6.84 12.53
C GLY A 929 -2.68 -7.54 11.87
N LEU A 930 -2.69 -7.68 10.55
CA LEU A 930 -3.67 -8.51 9.83
C LEU A 930 -3.42 -10.01 10.09
N HIS A 931 -2.19 -10.47 9.97
CA HIS A 931 -1.84 -11.88 10.16
C HIS A 931 -2.19 -12.38 11.56
N LEU A 932 -2.02 -11.55 12.60
CA LEU A 932 -2.45 -11.90 13.96
C LEU A 932 -3.98 -12.03 14.10
N ARG A 933 -4.77 -11.29 13.31
CA ARG A 933 -6.23 -11.42 13.28
C ARG A 933 -6.66 -12.69 12.54
N GLU A 934 -6.06 -12.94 11.39
CA GLU A 934 -6.24 -14.19 10.63
C GLU A 934 -5.87 -15.43 11.46
N TRP A 935 -4.79 -15.35 12.26
CA TRP A 935 -4.40 -16.42 13.19
C TRP A 935 -5.51 -16.77 14.18
N ASN A 936 -6.19 -15.77 14.75
CA ASN A 936 -7.33 -16.02 15.64
C ASN A 936 -8.47 -16.76 14.91
N THR A 937 -8.72 -16.42 13.65
CA THR A 937 -9.70 -17.11 12.81
C THR A 937 -9.32 -18.57 12.56
N ILE A 938 -8.04 -18.86 12.28
CA ILE A 938 -7.55 -20.24 12.10
C ILE A 938 -7.64 -21.02 13.40
N HIS A 939 -7.22 -20.43 14.52
CA HIS A 939 -7.30 -21.09 15.83
C HIS A 939 -8.74 -21.44 16.21
N LYS A 940 -9.70 -20.53 15.94
CA LYS A 940 -11.13 -20.78 16.14
C LYS A 940 -11.61 -21.94 15.26
N TRP A 941 -11.35 -21.88 13.96
CA TRP A 941 -11.71 -22.95 13.01
C TRP A 941 -11.12 -24.31 13.40
N TYR A 942 -9.84 -24.36 13.80
CA TYR A 942 -9.18 -25.58 14.26
C TYR A 942 -9.90 -26.21 15.47
N THR A 943 -10.34 -25.37 16.40
CA THR A 943 -11.05 -25.79 17.61
C THR A 943 -12.46 -26.29 17.27
N GLU A 944 -13.19 -25.57 16.41
CA GLU A 944 -14.54 -25.94 15.95
C GLU A 944 -14.56 -27.25 15.16
N CYS A 945 -13.55 -27.47 14.32
CA CYS A 945 -13.36 -28.72 13.58
C CYS A 945 -12.76 -29.85 14.43
N ASN A 946 -12.40 -29.58 15.69
CA ASN A 946 -11.83 -30.52 16.63
C ASN A 946 -10.62 -31.29 16.06
N LEU A 947 -9.76 -30.57 15.32
CA LEU A 947 -8.66 -31.16 14.56
C LEU A 947 -7.60 -31.85 15.43
N GLU A 948 -7.56 -31.51 16.73
CA GLU A 948 -6.72 -32.19 17.72
C GLU A 948 -7.02 -33.69 17.81
N GLN A 949 -8.28 -34.11 17.62
CA GLN A 949 -8.66 -35.53 17.61
C GLN A 949 -8.13 -36.29 16.38
N PHE A 950 -7.80 -35.57 15.32
CA PHE A 950 -7.24 -36.12 14.08
C PHE A 950 -5.71 -36.00 14.06
N GLY A 951 -5.07 -35.84 15.23
CA GLY A 951 -3.61 -35.81 15.39
C GLY A 951 -2.96 -34.46 15.09
N MET A 952 -3.73 -33.44 14.70
CA MET A 952 -3.18 -32.12 14.37
C MET A 952 -2.80 -31.34 15.63
N SER A 953 -1.51 -31.04 15.85
CA SER A 953 -1.08 -30.26 17.01
C SER A 953 -1.23 -28.74 16.80
N LYS A 954 -1.35 -27.98 17.90
CA LYS A 954 -1.35 -26.49 17.83
C LYS A 954 -0.04 -25.93 17.28
N LYS A 955 1.08 -26.64 17.50
CA LYS A 955 2.40 -26.22 16.98
C LYS A 955 2.44 -26.36 15.46
N ASP A 956 1.98 -27.48 14.93
CA ASP A 956 1.97 -27.73 13.48
C ASP A 956 0.94 -26.85 12.77
N MET A 957 -0.14 -26.47 13.46
CA MET A 957 -1.11 -25.49 12.97
C MET A 957 -0.47 -24.12 12.83
N LEU A 958 0.24 -23.64 13.87
CA LEU A 958 0.96 -22.38 13.83
C LEU A 958 2.02 -22.39 12.74
N PHE A 959 2.75 -23.50 12.60
CA PHE A 959 3.75 -23.67 11.57
C PHE A 959 3.14 -23.62 10.15
N SER A 960 2.02 -24.29 9.93
CA SER A 960 1.31 -24.27 8.64
C SER A 960 0.84 -22.86 8.27
N TYR A 961 0.30 -22.11 9.23
CA TYR A 961 -0.09 -20.72 9.02
C TYR A 961 1.12 -19.79 8.80
N TYR A 962 2.19 -20.02 9.55
CA TYR A 962 3.45 -19.30 9.38
C TYR A 962 4.05 -19.49 7.98
N LEU A 963 4.08 -20.71 7.43
CA LEU A 963 4.61 -20.93 6.09
C LEU A 963 3.80 -20.17 5.03
N ALA A 964 2.47 -20.15 5.15
CA ALA A 964 1.60 -19.39 4.26
C ALA A 964 1.87 -17.88 4.35
N THR A 965 1.85 -17.31 5.56
CA THR A 965 2.08 -15.86 5.80
C THR A 965 3.51 -15.41 5.49
N ALA A 966 4.50 -16.26 5.69
CA ALA A 966 5.88 -15.95 5.37
C ALA A 966 6.14 -15.91 3.85
N SER A 967 5.30 -16.58 3.07
CA SER A 967 5.39 -16.73 1.61
C SER A 967 4.49 -15.76 0.85
N ILE A 968 3.20 -15.70 1.20
CA ILE A 968 2.20 -14.77 0.66
C ILE A 968 1.78 -13.88 1.83
N TYR A 969 2.03 -12.58 1.78
CA TYR A 969 1.90 -11.70 2.96
C TYR A 969 0.98 -10.51 2.74
N GLU A 970 0.65 -10.21 1.49
CA GLU A 970 -0.07 -9.04 1.04
C GLU A 970 -1.50 -9.02 1.61
N PRO A 971 -2.00 -7.91 2.16
CA PRO A 971 -3.32 -7.86 2.78
C PRO A 971 -4.45 -8.40 1.91
N GLU A 972 -4.45 -8.05 0.63
CA GLU A 972 -5.42 -8.42 -0.40
C GLU A 972 -5.40 -9.92 -0.77
N ARG A 973 -4.32 -10.62 -0.44
CA ARG A 973 -4.14 -12.08 -0.71
C ARG A 973 -4.46 -12.96 0.50
N ALA A 974 -5.26 -12.46 1.44
CA ALA A 974 -5.67 -13.20 2.64
C ALA A 974 -6.33 -14.55 2.31
N LYS A 975 -7.15 -14.62 1.27
CA LYS A 975 -7.81 -15.87 0.86
C LYS A 975 -6.81 -16.96 0.46
N GLU A 976 -5.80 -16.59 -0.32
CA GLU A 976 -4.73 -17.50 -0.75
C GLU A 976 -3.96 -18.06 0.46
N ARG A 977 -3.61 -17.18 1.41
CA ARG A 977 -2.96 -17.59 2.67
C ARG A 977 -3.82 -18.55 3.48
N LEU A 978 -5.10 -18.22 3.66
CA LEU A 978 -6.02 -19.04 4.45
C LEU A 978 -6.26 -20.40 3.77
N ALA A 979 -6.43 -20.41 2.44
CA ALA A 979 -6.56 -21.62 1.64
C ALA A 979 -5.32 -22.50 1.75
N TRP A 980 -4.12 -21.92 1.62
CA TRP A 980 -2.87 -22.63 1.83
C TRP A 980 -2.82 -23.25 3.24
N ALA A 981 -2.96 -22.43 4.28
CA ALA A 981 -2.82 -22.88 5.65
C ALA A 981 -3.82 -23.99 6.00
N GLN A 982 -5.10 -23.81 5.66
CA GLN A 982 -6.16 -24.78 5.94
C GLN A 982 -5.96 -26.08 5.16
N THR A 983 -5.54 -26.00 3.90
CA THR A 983 -5.24 -27.18 3.07
C THR A 983 -4.12 -27.98 3.69
N ARG A 984 -3.00 -27.34 4.06
CA ARG A 984 -1.87 -28.02 4.72
C ARG A 984 -2.27 -28.64 6.05
N ILE A 985 -3.05 -27.93 6.86
CA ILE A 985 -3.54 -28.44 8.16
C ILE A 985 -4.41 -29.69 7.96
N LEU A 986 -5.30 -29.69 6.95
CA LEU A 986 -6.16 -30.83 6.65
C LEU A 986 -5.38 -32.00 6.08
N MET A 987 -4.39 -31.76 5.22
CA MET A 987 -3.48 -32.79 4.74
C MET A 987 -2.78 -33.47 5.91
N GLU A 988 -2.19 -32.70 6.83
CA GLU A 988 -1.51 -33.24 8.01
C GLU A 988 -2.46 -34.01 8.94
N ALA A 989 -3.71 -33.55 9.09
CA ALA A 989 -4.73 -34.25 9.88
C ALA A 989 -5.14 -35.59 9.23
N VAL A 990 -5.26 -35.63 7.89
CA VAL A 990 -5.45 -36.89 7.16
C VAL A 990 -4.24 -37.80 7.36
N VAL A 991 -3.03 -37.26 7.23
CA VAL A 991 -1.80 -38.02 7.44
C VAL A 991 -1.77 -38.68 8.81
N SER A 992 -1.92 -37.85 9.84
CA SER A 992 -1.85 -38.26 11.25
C SER A 992 -2.93 -39.27 11.61
N SER A 993 -4.13 -39.14 11.04
CA SER A 993 -5.26 -40.04 11.34
C SER A 993 -5.07 -41.46 10.82
N PHE A 994 -4.25 -41.65 9.78
CA PHE A 994 -4.10 -42.93 9.08
C PHE A 994 -2.66 -43.48 9.10
N GLU A 995 -1.74 -42.90 9.90
CA GLU A 995 -0.33 -43.35 9.98
C GLU A 995 -0.17 -44.85 10.30
N ASN A 996 -1.11 -45.43 11.04
CA ASN A 996 -1.11 -46.84 11.45
C ASN A 996 -2.20 -47.69 10.78
N GLU A 997 -2.94 -47.14 9.81
CA GLU A 997 -4.07 -47.81 9.16
C GLU A 997 -3.70 -48.40 7.79
N GLY A 998 -4.36 -49.50 7.41
CA GLY A 998 -4.08 -50.29 6.21
C GLY A 998 -4.78 -49.77 4.96
N THR A 999 -4.52 -50.40 3.81
CA THR A 999 -5.09 -50.01 2.50
C THR A 999 -6.63 -49.99 2.51
N TRP A 1000 -7.28 -50.86 3.30
CA TRP A 1000 -8.74 -50.94 3.39
C TRP A 1000 -9.35 -49.67 3.98
N GLU A 1001 -8.79 -49.15 5.07
CA GLU A 1001 -9.27 -47.94 5.73
C GLU A 1001 -9.12 -46.71 4.83
N ARG A 1002 -8.05 -46.65 4.03
CA ARG A 1002 -7.81 -45.61 3.02
C ARG A 1002 -8.83 -45.67 1.89
N SER A 1003 -9.10 -46.87 1.36
CA SER A 1003 -10.15 -47.09 0.37
C SER A 1003 -11.54 -46.71 0.92
N ALA A 1004 -11.81 -47.02 2.19
CA ALA A 1004 -13.07 -46.64 2.85
C ALA A 1004 -13.20 -45.11 2.98
N PHE A 1005 -12.14 -44.40 3.36
CA PHE A 1005 -12.11 -42.93 3.43
C PHE A 1005 -12.39 -42.29 2.07
N LEU A 1006 -11.74 -42.76 1.01
CA LEU A 1006 -11.95 -42.30 -0.36
C LEU A 1006 -13.38 -42.58 -0.87
N CYS A 1007 -13.91 -43.78 -0.62
CA CYS A 1007 -15.29 -44.12 -0.97
C CYS A 1007 -16.29 -43.19 -0.27
N GLU A 1008 -16.04 -42.88 0.99
CA GLU A 1008 -16.88 -41.95 1.76
C GLU A 1008 -16.77 -40.51 1.23
N PHE A 1009 -15.56 -40.04 0.90
CA PHE A 1009 -15.34 -38.72 0.30
C PHE A 1009 -16.14 -38.56 -1.01
N ARG A 1010 -16.04 -39.54 -1.92
CA ARG A 1010 -16.80 -39.57 -3.18
C ARG A 1010 -18.31 -39.60 -2.98
N LYS A 1011 -18.78 -40.47 -2.08
CA LYS A 1011 -20.22 -40.66 -1.82
C LYS A 1011 -20.84 -39.39 -1.27
N ARG A 1012 -20.20 -38.77 -0.27
CA ARG A 1012 -20.71 -37.55 0.36
C ARG A 1012 -20.67 -36.34 -0.55
N HIS A 1013 -19.70 -36.25 -1.46
CA HIS A 1013 -19.72 -35.20 -2.48
C HIS A 1013 -20.96 -35.31 -3.39
N SER A 1014 -21.31 -36.52 -3.82
CA SER A 1014 -22.55 -36.75 -4.59
C SER A 1014 -23.80 -36.34 -3.79
N ASP A 1015 -23.85 -36.67 -2.50
CA ASP A 1015 -24.95 -36.29 -1.62
C ASP A 1015 -25.01 -34.75 -1.43
N TYR A 1016 -23.86 -34.07 -1.40
CA TYR A 1016 -23.75 -32.62 -1.26
C TYR A 1016 -24.13 -31.86 -2.53
N VAL A 1017 -23.77 -32.37 -3.72
CA VAL A 1017 -24.14 -31.79 -5.02
C VAL A 1017 -25.64 -31.96 -5.29
N THR A 1018 -26.26 -33.00 -4.73
CA THR A 1018 -27.69 -33.32 -4.95
C THR A 1018 -28.62 -32.82 -3.83
N SER A 1019 -28.11 -32.45 -2.66
CA SER A 1019 -28.89 -31.91 -1.53
C SER A 1019 -28.22 -30.70 -0.89
N ARG A 1020 -28.97 -29.60 -0.68
CA ARG A 1020 -28.52 -28.41 0.08
C ARG A 1020 -28.21 -28.82 1.52
N TRP A 1021 -26.94 -29.14 1.79
CA TRP A 1021 -26.48 -29.53 3.12
C TRP A 1021 -26.44 -28.31 4.04
N ASP A 1022 -26.94 -28.46 5.27
CA ASP A 1022 -27.23 -27.40 6.25
C ASP A 1022 -26.09 -27.15 7.27
N GLY A 1023 -24.87 -27.60 6.96
CA GLY A 1023 -23.65 -27.23 7.68
C GLY A 1023 -23.52 -27.75 9.12
N LYS A 1024 -24.45 -28.57 9.62
CA LYS A 1024 -24.31 -29.19 10.95
C LYS A 1024 -23.36 -30.40 10.89
N ILE A 1025 -22.13 -30.20 11.38
CA ILE A 1025 -21.15 -31.27 11.63
C ILE A 1025 -21.76 -32.26 12.63
N THR A 1026 -22.33 -33.35 12.12
CA THR A 1026 -22.76 -34.46 12.97
C THR A 1026 -21.61 -35.48 13.00
N ILE A 1027 -20.83 -35.49 14.08
CA ILE A 1027 -19.73 -36.44 14.28
C ILE A 1027 -20.35 -37.82 14.48
N GLY A 1028 -20.43 -38.60 13.39
CA GLY A 1028 -20.75 -40.01 13.45
C GLY A 1028 -19.62 -40.79 14.14
N GLN A 1029 -19.95 -41.87 14.84
CA GLN A 1029 -18.97 -42.73 15.52
C GLN A 1029 -18.13 -43.51 14.49
N GLY A 1030 -17.05 -42.90 13.99
CA GLY A 1030 -16.02 -43.52 13.16
C GLY A 1030 -14.95 -42.49 12.77
N HIS A 1031 -13.66 -42.80 13.00
CA HIS A 1031 -12.56 -41.84 12.90
C HIS A 1031 -12.46 -41.20 11.50
N GLY A 1032 -12.70 -41.95 10.42
CA GLY A 1032 -12.70 -41.41 9.04
C GLY A 1032 -13.92 -40.55 8.67
N HIS A 1033 -15.10 -40.80 9.27
CA HIS A 1033 -16.34 -40.12 8.88
C HIS A 1033 -16.39 -38.65 9.32
N GLY A 1034 -15.80 -38.32 10.48
CA GLY A 1034 -15.71 -36.95 10.99
C GLY A 1034 -14.77 -36.08 10.15
N LEU A 1035 -13.63 -36.64 9.74
CA LEU A 1035 -12.62 -35.91 8.97
C LEU A 1035 -13.07 -35.60 7.53
N VAL A 1036 -13.78 -36.54 6.86
CA VAL A 1036 -14.39 -36.26 5.54
C VAL A 1036 -15.37 -35.09 5.61
N ALA A 1037 -16.18 -35.01 6.67
CA ALA A 1037 -17.14 -33.92 6.85
C ALA A 1037 -16.43 -32.56 7.06
N VAL A 1038 -15.37 -32.55 7.88
CA VAL A 1038 -14.53 -31.35 8.11
C VAL A 1038 -13.85 -30.90 6.81
N LEU A 1039 -13.30 -31.85 6.04
CA LEU A 1039 -12.67 -31.58 4.76
C LEU A 1039 -13.67 -30.93 3.79
N LEU A 1040 -14.77 -31.61 3.46
CA LEU A 1040 -15.78 -31.09 2.54
C LEU A 1040 -16.39 -29.76 3.01
N GLY A 1041 -16.64 -29.59 4.31
CA GLY A 1041 -17.11 -28.32 4.87
C GLY A 1041 -16.11 -27.17 4.67
N THR A 1042 -14.82 -27.46 4.80
CA THR A 1042 -13.76 -26.46 4.59
C THR A 1042 -13.62 -26.08 3.12
N LEU A 1043 -13.66 -27.04 2.19
CA LEU A 1043 -13.60 -26.75 0.74
C LEU A 1043 -14.75 -25.84 0.28
N ASN A 1044 -15.95 -26.07 0.81
CA ASN A 1044 -17.11 -25.23 0.55
C ASN A 1044 -16.93 -23.79 1.08
N ARG A 1045 -16.40 -23.65 2.30
CA ARG A 1045 -16.17 -22.33 2.91
C ARG A 1045 -15.13 -21.52 2.14
N LEU A 1046 -14.05 -22.17 1.67
CA LEU A 1046 -13.00 -21.50 0.89
C LEU A 1046 -13.53 -20.82 -0.39
N LEU A 1047 -14.59 -21.37 -1.00
CA LEU A 1047 -15.18 -20.84 -2.23
C LEU A 1047 -16.44 -19.97 -2.01
N SER A 1048 -17.10 -20.07 -0.85
CA SER A 1048 -18.32 -19.31 -0.54
C SER A 1048 -18.07 -17.80 -0.41
N ASP A 1049 -16.85 -17.41 -0.02
CA ASP A 1049 -16.40 -16.02 0.16
C ASP A 1049 -15.92 -15.33 -1.14
N ALA A 1050 -16.00 -15.99 -2.30
CA ALA A 1050 -15.54 -15.45 -3.59
C ALA A 1050 -16.64 -14.66 -4.33
N HIS A 1051 -16.34 -13.44 -4.80
CA HIS A 1051 -17.22 -12.61 -5.66
C HIS A 1051 -17.29 -13.21 -7.09
N VAL A 1052 -17.78 -14.43 -7.20
CA VAL A 1052 -17.88 -15.19 -8.44
C VAL A 1052 -19.36 -15.43 -8.73
N VAL A 1053 -19.78 -15.17 -9.98
CA VAL A 1053 -21.13 -15.42 -10.48
C VAL A 1053 -21.49 -16.88 -10.19
N GLN A 1054 -22.74 -17.15 -9.79
CA GLN A 1054 -23.14 -18.46 -9.27
C GLN A 1054 -22.82 -19.65 -10.20
N ALA A 1055 -22.79 -19.44 -11.51
CA ALA A 1055 -22.44 -20.46 -12.51
C ALA A 1055 -20.96 -20.91 -12.48
N ASP A 1056 -20.04 -20.01 -12.13
CA ASP A 1056 -18.61 -20.31 -12.08
C ASP A 1056 -18.23 -21.00 -10.75
N ARG A 1057 -18.97 -20.74 -9.67
CA ARG A 1057 -18.72 -21.35 -8.34
C ARG A 1057 -18.81 -22.88 -8.36
N GLU A 1058 -19.74 -23.45 -9.13
CA GLU A 1058 -19.87 -24.92 -9.26
C GLU A 1058 -18.65 -25.54 -9.97
N ILE A 1059 -18.10 -24.83 -10.96
CA ILE A 1059 -16.91 -25.26 -11.71
C ILE A 1059 -15.68 -25.26 -10.79
N PHE A 1060 -15.48 -24.18 -10.03
CA PHE A 1060 -14.37 -24.10 -9.06
C PHE A 1060 -14.51 -25.13 -7.94
N HIS A 1061 -15.73 -25.36 -7.44
CA HIS A 1061 -15.98 -26.41 -6.43
C HIS A 1061 -15.68 -27.80 -6.99
N HIS A 1062 -16.11 -28.08 -8.23
CA HIS A 1062 -15.80 -29.33 -8.90
C HIS A 1062 -14.29 -29.55 -9.05
N HIS A 1063 -13.55 -28.53 -9.49
CA HIS A 1063 -12.09 -28.62 -9.63
C HIS A 1063 -11.37 -28.77 -8.29
N LEU A 1064 -11.81 -28.06 -7.24
CA LEU A 1064 -11.23 -28.19 -5.91
C LEU A 1064 -11.47 -29.59 -5.35
N HIS A 1065 -12.70 -30.10 -5.47
CA HIS A 1065 -13.03 -31.47 -5.08
C HIS A 1065 -12.20 -32.50 -5.87
N GLN A 1066 -12.14 -32.37 -7.20
CA GLN A 1066 -11.38 -33.26 -8.08
C GLN A 1066 -9.88 -33.26 -7.72
N THR A 1067 -9.34 -32.10 -7.35
CA THR A 1067 -7.94 -31.98 -6.92
C THR A 1067 -7.69 -32.77 -5.63
N TRP A 1068 -8.56 -32.61 -4.61
CA TRP A 1068 -8.47 -33.39 -3.37
C TRP A 1068 -8.70 -34.89 -3.60
N GLU A 1069 -9.67 -35.25 -4.44
CA GLU A 1069 -9.92 -36.65 -4.79
C GLU A 1069 -8.68 -37.29 -5.44
N THR A 1070 -8.01 -36.56 -6.32
CA THR A 1070 -6.80 -37.04 -7.01
C THR A 1070 -5.68 -37.31 -6.02
N TRP A 1071 -5.43 -36.38 -5.08
CA TRP A 1071 -4.42 -36.58 -4.03
C TRP A 1071 -4.75 -37.76 -3.10
N ILE A 1072 -6.01 -37.90 -2.66
CA ILE A 1072 -6.46 -39.01 -1.82
C ILE A 1072 -6.35 -40.35 -2.57
N MET A 1073 -6.64 -40.37 -3.88
CA MET A 1073 -6.47 -41.55 -4.75
C MET A 1073 -5.02 -42.00 -4.81
N THR A 1074 -4.09 -41.08 -5.11
CA THR A 1074 -2.64 -41.38 -5.14
C THR A 1074 -2.18 -41.95 -3.80
N TRP A 1075 -2.57 -41.32 -2.70
CA TRP A 1075 -2.28 -41.84 -1.37
C TRP A 1075 -2.85 -43.26 -1.13
N GLN A 1076 -4.07 -43.53 -1.58
CA GLN A 1076 -4.70 -44.83 -1.41
C GLN A 1076 -3.96 -45.93 -2.18
N GLU A 1077 -3.49 -45.64 -3.39
CA GLU A 1077 -2.82 -46.59 -4.30
C GLU A 1077 -1.36 -46.84 -3.91
N ASP A 1078 -0.57 -45.78 -3.75
CA ASP A 1078 0.88 -45.85 -3.54
C ASP A 1078 1.25 -45.98 -2.06
N GLY A 1079 0.30 -45.63 -1.19
CA GLY A 1079 0.44 -45.69 0.25
C GLY A 1079 1.32 -44.59 0.86
N ASP A 1080 1.88 -43.70 0.03
CA ASP A 1080 2.69 -42.54 0.42
C ASP A 1080 1.87 -41.25 0.24
N MET A 1081 1.56 -40.56 1.34
CA MET A 1081 0.81 -39.28 1.31
C MET A 1081 1.60 -38.11 0.74
N ARG A 1082 2.93 -38.28 0.63
CA ARG A 1082 3.82 -37.21 0.21
C ARG A 1082 3.72 -36.91 -1.28
N GLU A 1083 3.25 -37.88 -2.08
CA GLU A 1083 3.08 -37.70 -3.52
C GLU A 1083 1.86 -36.83 -3.82
N GLY A 1084 2.08 -35.71 -4.53
CA GLY A 1084 1.03 -34.78 -4.95
C GLY A 1084 0.68 -33.66 -3.94
N GLU A 1085 1.40 -33.55 -2.81
CA GLU A 1085 1.15 -32.49 -1.82
C GLU A 1085 1.33 -31.08 -2.40
N ALA A 1086 2.36 -30.88 -3.23
CA ALA A 1086 2.64 -29.56 -3.81
C ALA A 1086 1.56 -29.19 -4.84
N GLU A 1087 1.14 -30.14 -5.69
CA GLU A 1087 0.04 -29.94 -6.63
C GLU A 1087 -1.26 -29.53 -5.93
N LEU A 1088 -1.62 -30.24 -4.85
CA LEU A 1088 -2.81 -29.96 -4.08
C LEU A 1088 -2.81 -28.53 -3.53
N LEU A 1089 -1.68 -28.11 -2.93
CA LEU A 1089 -1.52 -26.75 -2.43
C LEU A 1089 -1.58 -25.71 -3.54
N VAL A 1090 -0.81 -25.87 -4.61
CA VAL A 1090 -0.73 -24.90 -5.71
C VAL A 1090 -2.09 -24.73 -6.38
N ARG A 1091 -2.78 -25.84 -6.69
CA ARG A 1091 -4.13 -25.79 -7.26
C ARG A 1091 -5.09 -25.10 -6.32
N THR A 1092 -5.10 -25.46 -5.03
CA THR A 1092 -6.03 -24.85 -4.06
C THR A 1092 -5.79 -23.35 -3.89
N ILE A 1093 -4.52 -22.92 -3.81
CA ILE A 1093 -4.16 -21.50 -3.72
C ILE A 1093 -4.66 -20.74 -4.95
N ASN A 1094 -4.34 -21.23 -6.15
CA ASN A 1094 -4.70 -20.56 -7.40
C ASN A 1094 -6.22 -20.54 -7.64
N LEU A 1095 -6.96 -21.58 -7.21
CA LEU A 1095 -8.43 -21.63 -7.28
C LEU A 1095 -9.10 -20.67 -6.27
N CYS A 1096 -8.45 -20.38 -5.14
CA CYS A 1096 -8.99 -19.52 -4.08
C CYS A 1096 -8.54 -18.04 -4.16
N ALA A 1097 -7.51 -17.75 -4.93
CA ALA A 1097 -7.17 -16.39 -5.34
C ALA A 1097 -8.36 -15.76 -6.11
N ASN A 1098 -8.55 -14.43 -6.04
CA ASN A 1098 -9.65 -13.70 -6.70
C ASN A 1098 -9.60 -13.75 -8.26
N PHE A 1099 -9.11 -14.83 -8.86
CA PHE A 1099 -9.03 -15.07 -10.30
C PHE A 1099 -10.35 -15.63 -10.85
N GLY A 1100 -11.36 -14.76 -10.96
CA GLY A 1100 -12.68 -15.09 -11.52
C GLY A 1100 -12.74 -15.17 -13.05
N ALA A 1101 -11.73 -15.72 -13.73
CA ALA A 1101 -11.75 -15.87 -15.19
C ALA A 1101 -11.69 -17.36 -15.61
N PRO A 1102 -12.72 -17.91 -16.28
CA PRO A 1102 -12.72 -19.26 -16.85
C PRO A 1102 -11.51 -19.56 -17.76
N GLU A 1103 -10.92 -18.52 -18.36
CA GLU A 1103 -9.72 -18.61 -19.20
C GLU A 1103 -8.50 -19.15 -18.43
N LYS A 1104 -8.33 -18.84 -17.14
CA LYS A 1104 -7.20 -19.36 -16.35
C LYS A 1104 -7.36 -20.84 -15.99
N LEU A 1105 -8.59 -21.35 -15.89
CA LEU A 1105 -8.84 -22.79 -15.70
C LEU A 1105 -8.33 -23.61 -16.89
N SER A 1106 -8.38 -23.06 -18.11
CA SER A 1106 -7.83 -23.72 -19.31
C SER A 1106 -6.32 -23.95 -19.21
N GLN A 1107 -5.60 -23.12 -18.43
CA GLN A 1107 -4.15 -23.24 -18.23
C GLN A 1107 -3.77 -24.45 -17.35
N LEU A 1108 -4.69 -24.98 -16.53
CA LEU A 1108 -4.44 -26.19 -15.74
C LEU A 1108 -4.16 -27.42 -16.62
N SER A 1109 -4.64 -27.40 -17.87
CA SER A 1109 -4.39 -28.45 -18.86
C SER A 1109 -3.18 -28.16 -19.75
N HIS A 1110 -2.49 -27.03 -19.53
CA HIS A 1110 -1.37 -26.61 -20.35
C HIS A 1110 -0.14 -27.53 -20.13
N PRO A 1111 0.58 -27.94 -21.19
CA PRO A 1111 1.76 -28.81 -21.05
C PRO A 1111 2.82 -28.28 -20.09
N ARG A 1112 3.03 -26.95 -20.06
CA ARG A 1112 3.98 -26.33 -19.12
C ARG A 1112 3.49 -26.33 -17.67
N TYR A 1113 2.18 -26.19 -17.45
CA TYR A 1113 1.62 -26.34 -16.12
C TYR A 1113 1.92 -27.74 -15.59
N LYS A 1114 1.67 -28.77 -16.42
CA LYS A 1114 1.99 -30.15 -16.09
C LYS A 1114 3.49 -30.34 -15.80
N HIS A 1115 4.37 -29.79 -16.64
CA HIS A 1115 5.80 -29.88 -16.42
C HIS A 1115 6.26 -29.21 -15.11
N LEU A 1116 5.78 -27.99 -14.83
CA LEU A 1116 6.03 -27.30 -13.55
C LEU A 1116 5.53 -28.12 -12.36
N ASN A 1117 4.35 -28.70 -12.49
CA ASN A 1117 3.74 -29.57 -11.49
C ASN A 1117 4.60 -30.81 -11.20
N ASP A 1118 5.04 -31.51 -12.25
CA ASP A 1118 5.85 -32.72 -12.13
C ASP A 1118 7.18 -32.42 -11.41
N ILE A 1119 7.85 -31.33 -11.78
CA ILE A 1119 9.10 -30.89 -11.13
C ILE A 1119 8.86 -30.45 -9.68
N ALA A 1120 7.87 -29.59 -9.44
CA ALA A 1120 7.58 -29.07 -8.10
C ALA A 1120 7.19 -30.19 -7.12
N ASN A 1121 6.33 -31.12 -7.56
CA ASN A 1121 5.98 -32.32 -6.78
C ASN A 1121 7.22 -33.17 -6.51
N GLY A 1122 8.01 -33.48 -7.54
CA GLY A 1122 9.23 -34.29 -7.38
C GLY A 1122 10.20 -33.70 -6.36
N VAL A 1123 10.43 -32.39 -6.41
CA VAL A 1123 11.28 -31.67 -5.45
C VAL A 1123 10.69 -31.70 -4.04
N CYS A 1124 9.40 -31.38 -3.88
CA CYS A 1124 8.76 -31.36 -2.56
C CYS A 1124 8.75 -32.77 -1.92
N CYS A 1125 8.48 -33.81 -2.70
CA CYS A 1125 8.54 -35.20 -2.23
C CYS A 1125 9.93 -35.56 -1.71
N GLN A 1126 10.98 -35.23 -2.47
CA GLN A 1126 12.36 -35.49 -2.06
C GLN A 1126 12.76 -34.71 -0.80
N LEU A 1127 12.29 -33.46 -0.66
CA LEU A 1127 12.51 -32.63 0.52
C LEU A 1127 11.84 -33.22 1.78
N LEU A 1128 10.60 -33.71 1.65
CA LEU A 1128 9.90 -34.40 2.74
C LEU A 1128 10.64 -35.69 3.15
N GLN A 1129 11.04 -36.51 2.18
CA GLN A 1129 11.82 -37.72 2.44
C GLN A 1129 13.14 -37.40 3.16
N PHE A 1130 13.82 -36.35 2.71
CA PHE A 1130 15.06 -35.86 3.33
C PHE A 1130 14.83 -35.44 4.79
N GLN A 1131 13.76 -34.69 5.07
CA GLN A 1131 13.39 -34.25 6.41
C GLN A 1131 13.15 -35.44 7.37
N HIS A 1132 12.44 -36.47 6.92
CA HIS A 1132 12.18 -37.67 7.72
C HIS A 1132 13.42 -38.55 7.96
N GLN A 1133 14.42 -38.51 7.07
CA GLN A 1133 15.66 -39.28 7.21
C GLN A 1133 16.71 -38.59 8.12
N GLN A 1134 16.56 -37.30 8.43
CA GLN A 1134 17.49 -36.54 9.28
C GLN A 1134 17.70 -37.03 10.73
N PRO A 1135 16.74 -37.68 11.44
CA PRO A 1135 16.98 -38.22 12.79
C PRO A 1135 18.16 -39.21 12.85
N SER A 1136 18.48 -39.86 11.72
CA SER A 1136 19.60 -40.80 11.57
C SER A 1136 20.96 -40.12 11.32
N CYS A 1137 20.98 -38.91 10.76
CA CYS A 1137 22.22 -38.25 10.30
C CYS A 1137 22.87 -37.36 11.39
N ASN A 1138 22.08 -36.85 12.35
CA ASN A 1138 22.57 -35.99 13.45
C ASN A 1138 23.47 -36.71 14.48
N LYS A 1139 23.76 -38.01 14.31
CA LYS A 1139 24.69 -38.75 15.18
C LYS A 1139 26.13 -38.79 14.67
N ILE A 1140 26.41 -38.31 13.46
CA ILE A 1140 27.77 -38.39 12.89
C ILE A 1140 28.10 -37.05 12.24
N GLN A 1141 28.99 -36.28 12.90
CA GLN A 1141 29.62 -35.01 12.48
C GLN A 1141 28.88 -33.73 12.86
N GLY A 1142 29.39 -33.09 13.91
CA GLY A 1142 29.10 -31.70 14.20
C GLY A 1142 29.74 -30.75 13.18
N LYS A 1143 29.04 -29.63 12.95
CA LYS A 1143 29.43 -28.40 12.22
C LYS A 1143 29.15 -28.30 10.71
N ASP A 1144 28.73 -29.34 10.00
CA ASP A 1144 28.24 -29.16 8.63
C ASP A 1144 26.73 -28.96 8.60
N LYS A 1145 26.29 -27.74 8.22
CA LYS A 1145 24.88 -27.43 7.94
C LYS A 1145 24.35 -28.44 6.91
N CYS A 1146 23.17 -29.00 7.17
CA CYS A 1146 22.58 -30.07 6.37
C CYS A 1146 22.47 -29.62 4.90
N LYS A 1147 23.34 -30.18 4.04
CA LYS A 1147 23.25 -29.97 2.59
C LYS A 1147 22.16 -30.90 2.07
N THR A 1148 21.16 -30.34 1.40
CA THR A 1148 20.20 -31.07 0.56
C THR A 1148 20.94 -31.92 -0.48
N THR A 1149 20.24 -32.88 -1.09
CA THR A 1149 20.84 -33.75 -2.11
C THR A 1149 21.05 -33.01 -3.44
N LEU A 1150 21.98 -33.48 -4.27
CA LEU A 1150 22.20 -32.93 -5.62
C LEU A 1150 20.94 -33.01 -6.50
N GLN A 1151 20.10 -34.02 -6.28
CA GLN A 1151 18.83 -34.19 -7.00
C GLN A 1151 17.83 -33.08 -6.65
N ILE A 1152 17.70 -32.76 -5.35
CA ILE A 1152 16.85 -31.65 -4.88
C ILE A 1152 17.34 -30.32 -5.46
N GLU A 1153 18.66 -30.07 -5.41
CA GLU A 1153 19.24 -28.84 -5.96
C GLU A 1153 19.01 -28.73 -7.47
N SER A 1154 19.21 -29.81 -8.23
CA SER A 1154 18.96 -29.83 -9.68
C SER A 1154 17.49 -29.59 -10.02
N GLY A 1155 16.56 -30.20 -9.28
CA GLY A 1155 15.12 -29.97 -9.48
C GLY A 1155 14.70 -28.54 -9.14
N MET A 1156 15.29 -27.94 -8.10
CA MET A 1156 15.06 -26.52 -7.78
C MET A 1156 15.61 -25.59 -8.88
N GLN A 1157 16.77 -25.90 -9.47
CA GLN A 1157 17.33 -25.11 -10.58
C GLN A 1157 16.41 -25.14 -11.81
N GLU A 1158 15.93 -26.34 -12.18
CA GLU A 1158 14.97 -26.51 -13.28
C GLU A 1158 13.65 -25.78 -12.99
N LEU A 1159 13.11 -25.91 -11.78
CA LEU A 1159 11.91 -25.19 -11.36
C LEU A 1159 12.09 -23.67 -11.50
N VAL A 1160 13.21 -23.13 -11.02
CA VAL A 1160 13.51 -21.70 -11.10
C VAL A 1160 13.63 -21.24 -12.56
N GLN A 1161 14.27 -22.03 -13.42
CA GLN A 1161 14.34 -21.75 -14.85
C GLN A 1161 12.95 -21.66 -15.48
N LEU A 1162 12.07 -22.62 -15.21
CA LEU A 1162 10.71 -22.65 -15.76
C LEU A 1162 9.85 -21.49 -15.23
N VAL A 1163 10.00 -21.13 -13.96
CA VAL A 1163 9.22 -20.05 -13.35
C VAL A 1163 9.63 -18.70 -13.91
N VAL A 1164 10.94 -18.49 -14.02
CA VAL A 1164 11.53 -17.20 -14.37
C VAL A 1164 11.51 -16.94 -15.87
N CYS A 1165 11.80 -17.92 -16.71
CA CYS A 1165 11.82 -17.73 -18.16
C CYS A 1165 10.42 -17.47 -18.71
N ALA A 1166 10.23 -16.35 -19.42
CA ALA A 1166 9.00 -16.04 -20.14
C ALA A 1166 9.07 -16.55 -21.60
N SER A 1167 7.91 -16.93 -22.16
CA SER A 1167 7.77 -17.22 -23.60
C SER A 1167 6.44 -16.72 -24.16
N SER A 1168 6.27 -16.74 -25.49
CA SER A 1168 5.03 -16.34 -26.16
C SER A 1168 3.83 -17.28 -25.92
N ASP A 1169 4.06 -18.52 -25.46
CA ASP A 1169 3.05 -19.55 -25.18
C ASP A 1169 3.19 -20.03 -23.72
N ASP A 1170 3.30 -19.07 -22.81
CA ASP A 1170 3.58 -19.33 -21.40
C ASP A 1170 2.34 -19.22 -20.52
N ILE A 1171 2.36 -19.89 -19.37
CA ILE A 1171 1.27 -19.79 -18.39
C ILE A 1171 1.42 -18.52 -17.54
N ASP A 1172 0.34 -18.14 -16.88
CA ASP A 1172 0.27 -16.95 -16.03
C ASP A 1172 1.42 -16.89 -15.01
N SER A 1173 2.07 -15.73 -14.90
CA SER A 1173 3.23 -15.55 -14.03
C SER A 1173 2.91 -15.80 -12.55
N ASP A 1174 1.71 -15.45 -12.09
CA ASP A 1174 1.32 -15.65 -10.69
C ASP A 1174 1.22 -17.13 -10.37
N ILE A 1175 0.70 -17.94 -11.31
CA ILE A 1175 0.67 -19.41 -11.19
C ILE A 1175 2.08 -19.97 -11.04
N LYS A 1176 3.02 -19.52 -11.88
CA LYS A 1176 4.44 -19.93 -11.80
C LYS A 1176 5.06 -19.55 -10.44
N GLN A 1177 4.78 -18.35 -9.96
CA GLN A 1177 5.27 -17.89 -8.65
C GLN A 1177 4.67 -18.71 -7.50
N THR A 1178 3.42 -19.16 -7.59
CA THR A 1178 2.80 -20.05 -6.59
C THR A 1178 3.56 -21.38 -6.49
N PHE A 1179 3.96 -21.99 -7.62
CA PHE A 1179 4.79 -23.20 -7.60
C PHE A 1179 6.12 -22.98 -6.88
N LEU A 1180 6.81 -21.88 -7.20
CA LEU A 1180 8.08 -21.55 -6.55
C LEU A 1180 7.90 -21.26 -5.05
N ALA A 1181 6.87 -20.53 -4.66
CA ALA A 1181 6.57 -20.22 -3.26
C ALA A 1181 6.32 -21.49 -2.44
N VAL A 1182 5.53 -22.43 -2.98
CA VAL A 1182 5.28 -23.72 -2.33
C VAL A 1182 6.58 -24.51 -2.22
N ALA A 1183 7.34 -24.70 -3.29
CA ALA A 1183 8.60 -25.44 -3.24
C ALA A 1183 9.63 -24.83 -2.25
N LYS A 1184 9.74 -23.50 -2.21
CA LYS A 1184 10.60 -22.81 -1.24
C LYS A 1184 10.14 -23.02 0.21
N SER A 1185 8.84 -23.14 0.47
CA SER A 1185 8.32 -23.45 1.81
C SER A 1185 8.71 -24.86 2.29
N TYR A 1186 8.68 -25.86 1.40
CA TYR A 1186 9.17 -27.21 1.71
C TYR A 1186 10.69 -27.22 1.90
N TYR A 1187 11.41 -26.45 1.06
CA TYR A 1187 12.86 -26.33 1.20
C TYR A 1187 13.22 -25.70 2.55
N TYR A 1188 12.54 -24.61 2.94
CA TYR A 1188 12.69 -23.97 4.25
C TYR A 1188 12.44 -24.97 5.39
N ALA A 1189 11.34 -25.72 5.34
CA ALA A 1189 10.97 -26.69 6.38
C ALA A 1189 12.00 -27.82 6.52
N ALA A 1190 12.56 -28.31 5.40
CA ALA A 1190 13.57 -29.37 5.40
C ALA A 1190 14.97 -28.86 5.80
N TYR A 1191 15.26 -27.58 5.56
CA TYR A 1191 16.57 -26.98 5.82
C TYR A 1191 16.77 -26.60 7.29
N PHE A 1192 15.75 -26.02 7.93
CA PHE A 1192 15.87 -25.50 9.29
C PHE A 1192 15.45 -26.51 10.35
N VAL A 1193 16.21 -26.56 11.44
CA VAL A 1193 15.84 -27.32 12.64
C VAL A 1193 14.66 -26.63 13.37
N PRO A 1194 13.83 -27.38 14.12
CA PRO A 1194 12.64 -26.83 14.77
C PRO A 1194 12.89 -25.60 15.65
N ALA A 1195 14.02 -25.54 16.38
CA ALA A 1195 14.36 -24.40 17.22
C ALA A 1195 14.57 -23.10 16.43
N THR A 1196 15.15 -23.18 15.23
CA THR A 1196 15.33 -22.02 14.34
C THR A 1196 13.99 -21.58 13.75
N ILE A 1197 13.13 -22.54 13.40
CA ILE A 1197 11.77 -22.26 12.94
C ILE A 1197 10.98 -21.53 14.03
N ASP A 1198 11.02 -22.00 15.27
CA ASP A 1198 10.34 -21.38 16.41
C ASP A 1198 10.84 -19.92 16.63
N PHE A 1199 12.15 -19.68 16.48
CA PHE A 1199 12.73 -18.33 16.51
C PHE A 1199 12.22 -17.44 15.37
N HIS A 1200 12.18 -17.94 14.14
CA HIS A 1200 11.66 -17.18 13.00
C HIS A 1200 10.17 -16.87 13.14
N ILE A 1201 9.35 -17.83 13.61
CA ILE A 1201 7.92 -17.61 13.90
C ILE A 1201 7.76 -16.47 14.89
N ALA A 1202 8.51 -16.49 15.99
CA ALA A 1202 8.47 -15.44 16.99
C ALA A 1202 8.86 -14.08 16.39
N LYS A 1203 9.95 -14.02 15.62
CA LYS A 1203 10.46 -12.77 15.05
C LYS A 1203 9.55 -12.18 13.98
N VAL A 1204 8.91 -13.01 13.16
CA VAL A 1204 8.05 -12.60 12.03
C VAL A 1204 6.62 -12.26 12.47
N LEU A 1205 6.00 -13.12 13.28
CA LEU A 1205 4.57 -12.97 13.63
C LEU A 1205 4.33 -12.27 14.96
N LEU A 1206 5.22 -12.44 15.95
CA LEU A 1206 4.93 -12.06 17.34
C LEU A 1206 5.71 -10.81 17.80
N GLU A 1207 6.94 -10.62 17.32
CA GLU A 1207 7.78 -9.49 17.67
C GLU A 1207 7.40 -8.24 16.86
N ARG A 1208 7.03 -7.16 17.56
CA ARG A 1208 6.64 -5.90 16.91
C ARG A 1208 7.88 -5.20 16.34
N VAL A 1209 7.82 -4.84 15.07
CA VAL A 1209 8.79 -3.93 14.45
C VAL A 1209 8.66 -2.55 15.10
N VAL A 1210 9.77 -1.96 15.60
CA VAL A 1210 9.76 -0.66 16.28
C VAL A 1210 9.92 0.49 15.29
#